data_AF-T0R5J6-F1
#
_entry.id   AF-T0R5J6-F1
#
_cell.length_a   1.000
_cell.length_b   1.000
_cell.length_c   1.000
_cell.angle_alpha   90.00
_cell.angle_beta   90.00
_cell.angle_gamma   90.00
#
_symmetry.space_group_name_H-M   'P 1'
#
loop_
_entity.id
_entity.type
_entity.pdbx_description
1 polymer ?
#
loop_
_entity_poly.entity_id
_entity_poly.type
_entity_poly.pdbx_seq_one_letter_code
_entity_poly.pdbx_strand_id
1 'polypeptide(L)'
;MGCCGGKEDVLPDGSGGVVPNSTRKCRDVLCCLLFLLFWIGMAILAILGVSNGEPQSLIYGTDFNGSVCGTGDSNASLIYYPRMTQDMLTQSAKGIQPLDMKFFGLCVSACPSMGDYICTYATEASIRAANPGANATTLNSARKKRASSFSTTTTDCWLVPLPSEVVAFRCLPLSIASGNSTVICIQPGNSPEYYKTVKGVQVPNDKCEVSQTITVTATIGEANSDPVMDKLQTTVAMIGRFVGDIQKTYAPVLLICGVGSLVLGWLFLFFMRCCAGCVIWLTLFIVQVVLAGLSLFFLLKGGIIYSSDISALTTQINAIPSGESLSASLSVADSNIKVYQAAAVISIVLTVVMLLIVCFMRKRIQIAIGIIREASRTIQCMPLLVCFPVVPAITSILLFIYTTIIGAYIYSADGNLALPSSLASALPGNASASVTASWDAELTASTSAVEPSQRMHIMIAYHIFGFLWTNQVIQAVSMTTIAGAVCKYYWSRNHSAAEMGRFPVASSFQNCFRYHFGSLAFGAFLIAVVQFLRLVLMYIDKQTKSLQQSNLAIKVAMKVVGCCLWCLEKCIKFISKNAYILVAMKGRSFCSSTKEAFMLIFANMAQVAMTSTIVNLVAFVAVVAISVGCALGLFLYLDHNMDFATGGSKELNSLFPPCIIGGILAWFVGSSFIGVYEMCVDTILLCFCEDRRINKESGQYYMSAELQAFVDKNTKKKKKTKGVADEGGNNKTAPDELPVNADGSVDV
;
A
#
# COMPACT_ATOMS: atom_id res chain seq x y z
N MET A 1 -12.72 -12.80 36.02
CA MET A 1 -11.51 -12.05 35.61
C MET A 1 -11.70 -11.59 34.18
N GLY A 2 -12.17 -10.36 33.97
CA GLY A 2 -12.36 -9.81 32.62
C GLY A 2 -11.09 -9.09 32.14
N CYS A 3 -10.85 -9.02 30.83
CA CYS A 3 -9.71 -8.34 30.20
C CYS A 3 -9.55 -6.84 30.58
N CYS A 4 -10.54 -6.23 31.23
CA CYS A 4 -10.46 -4.85 31.71
C CYS A 4 -10.81 -4.68 33.21
N GLY A 5 -10.74 -5.76 34.02
CA GLY A 5 -11.16 -5.74 35.42
C GLY A 5 -10.00 -5.89 36.42
N GLY A 6 -9.29 -4.80 36.71
CA GLY A 6 -8.34 -4.72 37.82
C GLY A 6 -7.84 -3.29 38.03
N LYS A 7 -7.84 -2.80 39.28
CA LYS A 7 -7.10 -1.59 39.66
C LYS A 7 -5.61 -1.98 39.64
N GLU A 8 -4.92 -1.65 38.55
CA GLU A 8 -3.47 -1.86 38.44
C GLU A 8 -2.74 -0.63 38.97
N ASP A 9 -2.50 -0.60 40.28
CA ASP A 9 -1.67 0.43 40.91
C ASP A 9 -0.19 0.11 40.68
N VAL A 10 0.31 0.43 39.48
CA VAL A 10 1.74 0.73 39.31
C VAL A 10 1.87 2.21 39.61
N LEU A 11 2.16 2.51 40.87
CA LEU A 11 2.55 3.85 41.31
C LEU A 11 3.87 4.20 40.62
N PRO A 12 3.98 5.39 39.98
CA PRO A 12 5.27 5.89 39.58
C PRO A 12 6.10 6.05 40.86
N ASP A 13 7.29 5.46 40.87
CA ASP A 13 8.35 5.71 41.84
C ASP A 13 8.89 7.14 41.67
N GLY A 14 8.02 8.11 41.91
CA GLY A 14 8.29 9.49 42.34
C GLY A 14 9.21 10.37 41.50
N SER A 15 9.81 9.89 40.39
CA SER A 15 10.89 10.65 39.75
C SER A 15 10.94 10.57 38.23
N GLY A 16 10.40 9.54 37.57
CA GLY A 16 10.43 9.41 36.10
C GLY A 16 9.09 8.97 35.51
N GLY A 17 8.71 9.50 34.35
CA GLY A 17 7.48 9.11 33.65
C GLY A 17 7.56 7.76 32.92
N VAL A 18 8.72 7.08 32.91
CA VAL A 18 8.90 5.71 32.40
C VAL A 18 9.05 4.73 33.54
N VAL A 19 8.24 3.67 33.53
CA VAL A 19 8.33 2.61 34.54
C VAL A 19 9.55 1.72 34.28
N PRO A 20 10.43 1.51 35.29
CA PRO A 20 11.60 0.64 35.19
C PRO A 20 11.26 -0.79 34.75
N ASN A 21 12.18 -1.49 34.09
CA ASN A 21 11.93 -2.87 33.66
C ASN A 21 11.71 -3.84 34.84
N SER A 22 12.34 -3.59 35.99
CA SER A 22 12.23 -4.42 37.21
C SER A 22 10.82 -4.48 37.78
N THR A 23 9.99 -3.46 37.54
CA THR A 23 8.63 -3.38 38.07
C THR A 23 7.55 -3.81 37.05
N ARG A 24 7.94 -4.15 35.82
CA ARG A 24 7.01 -4.59 34.77
C ARG A 24 6.54 -6.03 34.98
N LYS A 25 5.26 -6.27 34.72
CA LYS A 25 4.60 -7.59 34.77
C LYS A 25 3.97 -7.91 33.42
N CYS A 26 3.75 -9.19 33.14
CA CYS A 26 3.03 -9.61 31.94
C CYS A 26 1.58 -9.08 31.98
N ARG A 27 1.12 -8.44 30.90
CA ARG A 27 -0.22 -7.87 30.79
C ARG A 27 -1.05 -8.61 29.73
N ASP A 28 -2.36 -8.68 29.98
CA ASP A 28 -3.37 -9.26 29.07
C ASP A 28 -3.03 -10.70 28.62
N VAL A 29 -2.58 -11.55 29.55
CA VAL A 29 -2.13 -12.93 29.28
C VAL A 29 -3.19 -13.76 28.54
N LEU A 30 -4.47 -13.57 28.85
CA LEU A 30 -5.56 -14.26 28.14
C LEU A 30 -5.56 -13.96 26.64
N CYS A 31 -5.31 -12.71 26.25
CA CYS A 31 -5.25 -12.32 24.83
C CYS A 31 -4.02 -12.93 24.13
N CYS A 32 -2.91 -13.09 24.85
CA CYS A 32 -1.75 -13.84 24.36
C CYS A 32 -2.13 -15.32 24.11
N LEU A 33 -2.79 -15.97 25.07
CA LEU A 33 -3.23 -17.36 24.93
C LEU A 33 -4.22 -17.54 23.77
N LEU A 34 -5.18 -16.62 23.60
CA LEU A 34 -6.12 -16.65 22.48
C LEU A 34 -5.41 -16.52 21.12
N PHE A 35 -4.41 -15.65 21.03
CA PHE A 35 -3.62 -15.50 19.81
C PHE A 35 -2.82 -16.78 19.49
N LEU A 36 -2.22 -17.43 20.50
CA LEU A 36 -1.53 -18.70 20.32
C LEU A 36 -2.48 -19.81 19.90
N LEU A 37 -3.66 -19.90 20.52
CA LEU A 37 -4.68 -20.89 20.20
C LEU A 37 -5.21 -20.70 18.77
N PHE A 38 -5.39 -19.45 18.34
CA PHE A 38 -5.72 -19.12 16.96
C PHE A 38 -4.62 -19.56 15.99
N TRP A 39 -3.34 -19.36 16.31
CA TRP A 39 -2.23 -19.82 15.48
C TRP A 39 -2.10 -21.35 15.40
N ILE A 40 -2.49 -22.07 16.45
CA ILE A 40 -2.62 -23.53 16.39
C ILE A 40 -3.67 -23.92 15.34
N GLY A 41 -4.83 -23.26 15.34
CA GLY A 41 -5.86 -23.46 14.31
C GLY A 41 -5.36 -23.14 12.90
N MET A 42 -4.58 -22.07 12.71
CA MET A 42 -3.95 -21.74 11.42
C MET A 42 -2.96 -22.81 10.96
N ALA A 43 -2.19 -23.40 11.88
CA ALA A 43 -1.27 -24.49 11.55
C ALA A 43 -2.00 -25.76 11.15
N ILE A 44 -3.07 -26.13 11.85
CA ILE A 44 -3.94 -27.27 11.48
C ILE A 44 -4.53 -27.03 10.08
N LEU A 45 -5.07 -25.83 9.83
CA LEU A 45 -5.63 -25.47 8.53
C LEU A 45 -4.59 -25.53 7.40
N ALA A 46 -3.36 -25.08 7.66
CA ALA A 46 -2.27 -25.17 6.70
C ALA A 46 -1.93 -26.63 6.36
N ILE A 47 -1.87 -27.52 7.37
CA ILE A 47 -1.62 -28.95 7.15
C ILE A 47 -2.74 -29.56 6.30
N LEU A 48 -4.00 -29.25 6.60
CA LEU A 48 -5.15 -29.73 5.83
C LEU A 48 -5.13 -29.22 4.39
N GLY A 49 -4.84 -27.93 4.18
CA GLY A 49 -4.70 -27.34 2.84
C GLY A 49 -3.59 -28.00 2.03
N VAL A 50 -2.40 -28.18 2.61
CA VAL A 50 -1.26 -28.80 1.91
C VAL A 50 -1.51 -30.28 1.60
N SER A 51 -2.25 -30.98 2.45
CA SER A 51 -2.51 -32.41 2.26
C SER A 51 -3.59 -32.69 1.20
N ASN A 52 -4.50 -31.75 0.97
CA ASN A 52 -5.68 -31.94 0.11
C ASN A 52 -5.68 -31.05 -1.16
N GLY A 53 -4.91 -29.97 -1.19
CA GLY A 53 -4.92 -29.00 -2.27
C GLY A 53 -3.84 -29.24 -3.33
N GLU A 54 -4.21 -29.03 -4.60
CA GLU A 54 -3.30 -29.08 -5.75
C GLU A 54 -3.12 -27.66 -6.34
N PRO A 55 -2.22 -26.81 -5.79
CA PRO A 55 -2.12 -25.40 -6.19
C PRO A 55 -1.63 -25.22 -7.63
N GLN A 56 -1.06 -26.26 -8.25
CA GLN A 56 -0.65 -26.24 -9.66
C GLN A 56 -1.84 -25.95 -10.59
N SER A 57 -3.05 -26.36 -10.21
CA SER A 57 -4.30 -26.05 -10.93
C SER A 57 -4.60 -24.55 -11.07
N LEU A 58 -3.99 -23.68 -10.24
CA LEU A 58 -4.16 -22.22 -10.32
C LEU A 58 -3.26 -21.58 -11.39
N ILE A 59 -2.17 -22.24 -11.74
CA ILE A 59 -1.15 -21.75 -12.67
C ILE A 59 -1.33 -22.40 -14.04
N TYR A 60 -1.50 -23.72 -14.06
CA TYR A 60 -1.69 -24.52 -15.27
C TYR A 60 -3.17 -24.55 -15.67
N GLY A 61 -3.41 -24.79 -16.96
CA GLY A 61 -4.78 -25.03 -17.43
C GLY A 61 -5.31 -26.39 -16.99
N THR A 62 -6.62 -26.49 -16.83
CA THR A 62 -7.32 -27.76 -16.76
C THR A 62 -7.90 -28.09 -18.13
N ASP A 63 -7.72 -29.33 -18.56
CA ASP A 63 -8.33 -29.79 -19.81
C ASP A 63 -9.85 -29.97 -19.68
N PHE A 64 -10.50 -30.33 -20.78
CA PHE A 64 -11.93 -30.57 -20.82
C PHE A 64 -12.42 -31.71 -19.90
N ASN A 65 -11.51 -32.58 -19.41
CA ASN A 65 -11.80 -33.65 -18.44
C ASN A 65 -11.56 -33.21 -16.99
N GLY A 66 -11.08 -31.99 -16.75
CA GLY A 66 -10.76 -31.47 -15.43
C GLY A 66 -9.39 -31.89 -14.91
N SER A 67 -8.55 -32.51 -15.73
CA SER A 67 -7.16 -32.85 -15.38
C SER A 67 -6.26 -31.63 -15.58
N VAL A 68 -5.35 -31.38 -14.64
CA VAL A 68 -4.40 -30.27 -14.74
C VAL A 68 -3.30 -30.62 -15.74
N CYS A 69 -3.06 -29.77 -16.72
CA CYS A 69 -1.96 -29.98 -17.67
C CYS A 69 -0.61 -29.89 -16.95
N GLY A 70 0.26 -30.87 -17.15
CA GLY A 70 1.60 -30.92 -16.53
C GLY A 70 1.68 -31.72 -15.23
N THR A 71 0.57 -32.32 -14.76
CA THR A 71 0.58 -33.31 -13.68
C THR A 71 0.41 -34.74 -14.22
N GLY A 72 1.04 -35.74 -13.57
CA GLY A 72 1.01 -37.16 -13.98
C GLY A 72 2.06 -37.58 -15.02
N ASP A 73 1.83 -38.72 -15.71
CA ASP A 73 2.77 -39.35 -16.68
C ASP A 73 2.83 -38.65 -18.06
N SER A 74 2.16 -37.51 -18.23
CA SER A 74 2.09 -36.80 -19.50
C SER A 74 3.04 -35.58 -19.52
N ASN A 75 3.98 -35.54 -20.46
CA ASN A 75 4.89 -34.39 -20.70
C ASN A 75 4.17 -33.14 -21.27
N ALA A 76 2.85 -33.04 -21.14
CA ALA A 76 2.02 -31.99 -21.74
C ALA A 76 1.67 -30.91 -20.71
N SER A 77 2.56 -29.95 -20.51
CA SER A 77 2.42 -28.88 -19.49
C SER A 77 1.70 -27.62 -19.98
N LEU A 78 1.33 -27.53 -21.25
CA LEU A 78 0.69 -26.36 -21.85
C LEU A 78 -0.77 -26.66 -22.18
N ILE A 79 -1.62 -25.64 -22.25
CA ILE A 79 -3.02 -25.79 -22.67
C ILE A 79 -3.33 -24.96 -23.92
N TYR A 80 -4.06 -25.53 -24.87
CA TYR A 80 -4.58 -24.85 -26.04
C TYR A 80 -6.12 -24.85 -26.05
N TYR A 81 -6.73 -23.73 -26.46
CA TYR A 81 -8.18 -23.53 -26.49
C TYR A 81 -8.72 -23.47 -27.92
N PRO A 82 -9.07 -24.61 -28.54
CA PRO A 82 -9.42 -24.65 -29.95
C PRO A 82 -10.79 -24.00 -30.30
N ARG A 83 -11.66 -23.78 -29.31
CA ARG A 83 -13.03 -23.29 -29.51
C ARG A 83 -13.42 -22.15 -28.54
N MET A 84 -12.43 -21.35 -28.14
CA MET A 84 -12.59 -20.29 -27.14
C MET A 84 -13.72 -19.31 -27.48
N THR A 85 -13.79 -18.84 -28.74
CA THR A 85 -14.83 -17.91 -29.21
C THR A 85 -16.24 -18.52 -29.09
N GLN A 86 -16.39 -19.79 -29.45
CA GLN A 86 -17.67 -20.49 -29.35
C GLN A 86 -18.10 -20.68 -27.89
N ASP A 87 -17.15 -21.05 -27.01
CA ASP A 87 -17.40 -21.21 -25.58
C ASP A 87 -17.79 -19.90 -24.92
N MET A 88 -17.15 -18.80 -25.29
CA MET A 88 -17.47 -17.47 -24.79
C MET A 88 -18.88 -17.05 -25.20
N LEU A 89 -19.24 -17.18 -26.49
CA LEU A 89 -20.57 -16.83 -26.99
C LEU A 89 -21.66 -17.66 -26.31
N THR A 90 -21.44 -18.97 -26.15
CA THR A 90 -22.40 -19.89 -25.54
C THR A 90 -22.62 -19.58 -24.06
N GLN A 91 -21.56 -19.25 -23.32
CA GLN A 91 -21.64 -18.96 -21.89
C GLN A 91 -22.13 -17.53 -21.61
N SER A 92 -21.77 -16.57 -22.46
CA SER A 92 -22.30 -15.22 -22.40
C SER A 92 -23.81 -15.21 -22.60
N ALA A 93 -24.33 -16.01 -23.55
CA ALA A 93 -25.77 -16.19 -23.75
C ALA A 93 -26.48 -16.79 -22.52
N LYS A 94 -25.76 -17.54 -21.66
CA LYS A 94 -26.26 -18.09 -20.38
C LYS A 94 -26.11 -17.13 -19.20
N GLY A 95 -25.64 -15.89 -19.43
CA GLY A 95 -25.44 -14.90 -18.37
C GLY A 95 -24.29 -15.24 -17.41
N ILE A 96 -23.38 -16.14 -17.80
CA ILE A 96 -22.20 -16.48 -17.00
C ILE A 96 -21.26 -15.27 -17.00
N GLN A 97 -20.80 -14.87 -15.81
CA GLN A 97 -19.85 -13.76 -15.67
C GLN A 97 -18.52 -14.14 -16.34
N PRO A 98 -17.79 -13.18 -16.95
CA PRO A 98 -16.52 -13.47 -17.63
C PRO A 98 -15.48 -14.21 -16.79
N LEU A 99 -15.50 -14.05 -15.46
CA LEU A 99 -14.58 -14.71 -14.52
C LEU A 99 -14.94 -16.17 -14.21
N ASP A 100 -16.18 -16.59 -14.49
CA ASP A 100 -16.68 -17.94 -14.20
C ASP A 100 -16.78 -18.80 -15.48
N MET A 101 -16.35 -18.28 -16.63
CA MET A 101 -16.40 -18.99 -17.90
C MET A 101 -15.36 -20.12 -17.93
N LYS A 102 -15.80 -21.32 -18.32
CA LYS A 102 -14.94 -22.49 -18.54
C LYS A 102 -14.72 -22.69 -20.03
N PHE A 103 -13.46 -22.79 -20.46
CA PHE A 103 -13.12 -23.00 -21.86
C PHE A 103 -12.74 -24.45 -22.10
N PHE A 104 -13.13 -24.99 -23.26
CA PHE A 104 -12.72 -26.31 -23.69
C PHE A 104 -11.23 -26.27 -24.05
N GLY A 105 -10.39 -26.85 -23.21
CA GLY A 105 -8.93 -26.87 -23.39
C GLY A 105 -8.36 -28.27 -23.54
N LEU A 106 -7.22 -28.36 -24.23
CA LEU A 106 -6.47 -29.60 -24.47
C LEU A 106 -5.02 -29.42 -24.01
N CYS A 107 -4.48 -30.39 -23.27
CA CYS A 107 -3.08 -30.36 -22.88
C CYS A 107 -2.17 -30.70 -24.07
N VAL A 108 -1.15 -29.88 -24.29
CA VAL A 108 -0.15 -30.02 -25.35
C VAL A 108 1.26 -29.87 -24.77
N SER A 109 2.24 -30.54 -25.38
CA SER A 109 3.65 -30.45 -24.97
C SER A 109 4.39 -29.25 -25.56
N ALA A 110 3.93 -28.77 -26.72
CA ALA A 110 4.42 -27.57 -27.37
C ALA A 110 3.24 -26.82 -28.00
N CYS A 111 3.35 -25.50 -28.12
CA CYS A 111 2.31 -24.72 -28.77
C CYS A 111 2.21 -25.08 -30.27
N PRO A 112 1.00 -25.32 -30.78
CA PRO A 112 0.83 -25.72 -32.17
C PRO A 112 1.19 -24.59 -33.12
N SER A 113 1.75 -24.96 -34.26
CA SER A 113 2.14 -24.00 -35.30
C SER A 113 0.93 -23.62 -36.16
N MET A 114 1.02 -22.46 -36.80
CA MET A 114 0.01 -22.02 -37.77
C MET A 114 -0.17 -23.09 -38.86
N GLY A 115 -1.41 -23.50 -39.12
CA GLY A 115 -1.75 -24.54 -40.10
C GLY A 115 -1.77 -25.97 -39.55
N ASP A 116 -1.43 -26.17 -38.28
CA ASP A 116 -1.64 -27.46 -37.60
C ASP A 116 -3.12 -27.69 -37.27
N TYR A 117 -3.49 -28.95 -37.10
CA TYR A 117 -4.78 -29.37 -36.57
C TYR A 117 -4.59 -30.06 -35.21
N ILE A 118 -5.39 -29.68 -34.22
CA ILE A 118 -5.44 -30.29 -32.89
C ILE A 118 -6.74 -31.06 -32.71
N CYS A 119 -6.69 -32.22 -32.07
CA CYS A 119 -7.85 -33.10 -31.84
C CYS A 119 -8.00 -33.51 -30.38
N THR A 120 -9.18 -34.02 -30.00
CA THR A 120 -9.42 -34.65 -28.70
C THR A 120 -8.53 -35.88 -28.48
N TYR A 121 -8.22 -36.21 -27.22
CA TYR A 121 -7.27 -37.30 -26.89
C TYR A 121 -7.65 -38.65 -27.51
N ALA A 122 -8.93 -39.01 -27.50
CA ALA A 122 -9.42 -40.25 -28.09
C ALA A 122 -9.23 -40.27 -29.62
N THR A 123 -9.52 -39.15 -30.28
CA THR A 123 -9.36 -38.99 -31.72
C THR A 123 -7.89 -39.03 -32.11
N GLU A 124 -7.04 -38.31 -31.37
CA GLU A 124 -5.59 -38.30 -31.58
C GLU A 124 -4.99 -39.70 -31.40
N ALA A 125 -5.43 -40.47 -30.40
CA ALA A 125 -5.03 -41.86 -30.21
C ALA A 125 -5.44 -42.75 -31.40
N SER A 126 -6.67 -42.61 -31.90
CA SER A 126 -7.15 -43.38 -33.07
C SER A 126 -6.38 -43.05 -34.35
N ILE A 127 -6.06 -41.77 -34.59
CA ILE A 127 -5.29 -41.32 -35.76
C ILE A 127 -3.88 -41.90 -35.70
N ARG A 128 -3.24 -41.90 -34.52
CA ARG A 128 -1.90 -42.47 -34.32
C ARG A 128 -1.89 -43.99 -34.46
N ALA A 129 -2.91 -44.67 -33.94
CA ALA A 129 -3.06 -46.12 -34.10
C ALA A 129 -3.27 -46.51 -35.57
N ALA A 130 -4.01 -45.70 -36.34
CA ALA A 130 -4.22 -45.91 -37.77
C ALA A 130 -3.00 -45.55 -38.65
N ASN A 131 -2.02 -44.82 -38.10
CA ASN A 131 -0.84 -44.34 -38.82
C ASN A 131 0.45 -44.56 -37.98
N PRO A 132 0.81 -45.81 -37.64
CA PRO A 132 1.98 -46.09 -36.81
C PRO A 132 3.27 -45.64 -37.51
N GLY A 133 4.13 -44.90 -36.80
CA GLY A 133 5.40 -44.39 -37.32
C GLY A 133 5.30 -43.23 -38.32
N ALA A 134 4.11 -42.67 -38.54
CA ALA A 134 3.92 -41.54 -39.43
C ALA A 134 4.62 -40.26 -38.92
N ASN A 135 5.17 -39.48 -39.85
CA ASN A 135 5.78 -38.18 -39.54
C ASN A 135 4.70 -37.11 -39.22
N ALA A 136 5.13 -35.95 -38.71
CA ALA A 136 4.23 -34.87 -38.30
C ALA A 136 3.29 -34.38 -39.43
N THR A 137 3.79 -34.33 -40.67
CA THR A 137 3.02 -33.86 -41.84
C THR A 137 1.91 -34.83 -42.24
N THR A 138 2.19 -36.13 -42.21
CA THR A 138 1.20 -37.18 -42.50
C THR A 138 0.13 -37.21 -41.42
N LEU A 139 0.52 -37.10 -40.15
CA LEU A 139 -0.43 -36.98 -39.02
C LEU A 139 -1.30 -35.72 -39.17
N ASN A 140 -0.72 -34.56 -39.49
CA ASN A 140 -1.48 -33.33 -39.67
C ASN A 140 -2.49 -33.44 -40.84
N SER A 141 -2.12 -34.13 -41.92
CA SER A 141 -3.03 -34.41 -43.04
C SER A 141 -4.20 -35.32 -42.65
N ALA A 142 -3.97 -36.32 -41.79
CA ALA A 142 -5.02 -37.18 -41.26
C ALA A 142 -5.97 -36.40 -40.33
N ARG A 143 -5.43 -35.54 -39.46
CA ARG A 143 -6.21 -34.63 -38.60
C ARG A 143 -7.06 -33.66 -39.41
N LYS A 144 -6.51 -33.09 -40.49
CA LYS A 144 -7.25 -32.24 -41.44
C LYS A 144 -8.44 -32.98 -42.05
N LYS A 145 -8.24 -34.21 -42.53
CA LYS A 145 -9.33 -35.04 -43.07
C LYS A 145 -10.44 -35.24 -42.05
N ARG A 146 -10.07 -35.49 -40.79
CA ARG A 146 -11.02 -35.63 -39.67
C ARG A 146 -11.76 -34.33 -39.37
N ALA A 147 -11.07 -33.19 -39.34
CA ALA A 147 -11.67 -31.87 -39.13
C ALA A 147 -12.66 -31.48 -40.24
N SER A 148 -12.41 -31.91 -41.49
CA SER A 148 -13.31 -31.68 -42.63
C SER A 148 -14.47 -32.68 -42.76
N SER A 149 -14.49 -33.74 -41.94
CA SER A 149 -15.53 -34.76 -41.99
C SER A 149 -16.78 -34.25 -41.26
N PHE A 150 -17.74 -33.74 -42.04
CA PHE A 150 -19.02 -33.22 -41.56
C PHE A 150 -19.95 -34.38 -41.13
N SER A 151 -19.66 -35.03 -40.00
CA SER A 151 -20.59 -35.98 -39.38
C SER A 151 -21.12 -35.41 -38.07
N THR A 152 -22.44 -35.27 -38.03
CA THR A 152 -23.25 -34.61 -37.01
C THR A 152 -23.14 -35.32 -35.66
N THR A 153 -22.33 -34.79 -34.75
CA THR A 153 -22.76 -34.40 -33.38
C THR A 153 -21.66 -33.80 -32.52
N THR A 154 -20.36 -33.93 -32.87
CA THR A 154 -19.27 -33.24 -32.17
C THR A 154 -18.08 -33.00 -33.09
N THR A 155 -17.60 -31.76 -33.20
CA THR A 155 -16.34 -31.45 -33.90
C THR A 155 -15.18 -31.91 -33.02
N ASP A 156 -14.40 -32.89 -33.48
CA ASP A 156 -13.32 -33.52 -32.68
C ASP A 156 -11.91 -32.97 -32.96
N CYS A 157 -11.76 -32.19 -34.04
CA CYS A 157 -10.48 -31.62 -34.49
C CYS A 157 -10.67 -30.18 -34.99
N TRP A 158 -9.71 -29.31 -34.72
CA TRP A 158 -9.75 -27.88 -35.03
C TRP A 158 -8.46 -27.41 -35.72
N LEU A 159 -8.58 -26.48 -36.66
CA LEU A 159 -7.47 -25.78 -37.29
C LEU A 159 -6.87 -24.76 -36.32
N VAL A 160 -5.55 -24.63 -36.33
CA VAL A 160 -4.80 -23.58 -35.64
C VAL A 160 -4.55 -22.43 -36.62
N PRO A 161 -5.36 -21.34 -36.56
CA PRO A 161 -5.39 -20.33 -37.62
C PRO A 161 -4.23 -19.34 -37.52
N LEU A 162 -3.66 -19.16 -36.33
CA LEU A 162 -2.61 -18.21 -36.04
C LEU A 162 -1.44 -18.90 -35.32
N PRO A 163 -0.21 -18.37 -35.45
CA PRO A 163 0.89 -18.81 -34.62
C PRO A 163 0.54 -18.61 -33.14
N SER A 164 0.87 -19.60 -32.32
CA SER A 164 0.60 -19.55 -30.88
C SER A 164 1.91 -19.60 -30.10
N GLU A 165 2.02 -18.74 -29.08
CA GLU A 165 3.16 -18.73 -28.16
C GLU A 165 2.70 -19.05 -26.75
N VAL A 166 3.67 -19.44 -25.93
CA VAL A 166 3.45 -19.69 -24.51
C VAL A 166 3.28 -18.35 -23.78
N VAL A 167 2.08 -18.10 -23.29
CA VAL A 167 1.76 -17.00 -22.38
C VAL A 167 1.16 -17.60 -21.12
N ALA A 168 1.90 -17.53 -20.00
CA ALA A 168 1.50 -18.09 -18.70
C ALA A 168 1.00 -19.55 -18.77
N PHE A 169 1.80 -20.44 -19.37
CA PHE A 169 1.49 -21.88 -19.58
C PHE A 169 0.30 -22.17 -20.49
N ARG A 170 -0.15 -21.18 -21.27
CA ARG A 170 -1.24 -21.30 -22.25
C ARG A 170 -0.71 -20.97 -23.63
N CYS A 171 -1.16 -21.71 -24.64
CA CYS A 171 -0.87 -21.42 -26.03
C CYS A 171 -1.91 -20.43 -26.55
N LEU A 172 -1.52 -19.15 -26.61
CA LEU A 172 -2.39 -18.08 -27.07
C LEU A 172 -2.00 -17.66 -28.48
N PRO A 173 -2.97 -17.44 -29.37
CA PRO A 173 -2.69 -16.93 -30.71
C PRO A 173 -2.15 -15.50 -30.61
N LEU A 174 -1.04 -15.23 -31.29
CA LEU A 174 -0.46 -13.89 -31.37
C LEU A 174 -0.46 -13.41 -32.82
N SER A 175 -0.85 -12.16 -33.01
CA SER A 175 -0.59 -11.48 -34.28
C SER A 175 0.90 -11.18 -34.38
N ILE A 176 1.55 -11.74 -35.41
CA ILE A 176 2.94 -11.40 -35.69
C ILE A 176 2.93 -10.08 -36.44
N ALA A 177 3.45 -9.03 -35.80
CA ALA A 177 3.81 -7.78 -36.44
C ALA A 177 5.32 -7.82 -36.73
N SER A 178 5.70 -8.17 -37.97
CA SER A 178 7.09 -8.09 -38.41
C SER A 178 7.40 -6.66 -38.81
N GLY A 179 8.24 -5.99 -38.02
CA GLY A 179 8.60 -4.59 -38.17
C GLY A 179 10.09 -4.42 -38.41
N ASN A 180 10.52 -3.94 -39.58
CA ASN A 180 11.90 -3.48 -39.77
C ASN A 180 11.92 -1.94 -39.72
N SER A 181 12.71 -1.38 -38.80
CA SER A 181 12.95 0.06 -38.70
C SER A 181 14.34 0.39 -39.24
N THR A 182 14.40 1.12 -40.35
CA THR A 182 15.65 1.67 -40.90
C THR A 182 15.67 3.17 -40.71
N VAL A 183 16.75 3.68 -40.11
CA VAL A 183 16.98 5.12 -39.97
C VAL A 183 17.90 5.55 -41.11
N ILE A 184 17.40 6.42 -41.99
CA ILE A 184 18.16 6.97 -43.12
C ILE A 184 18.40 8.46 -42.95
N CYS A 185 19.57 8.93 -43.40
CA CYS A 185 19.82 10.35 -43.50
C CYS A 185 19.19 10.90 -44.78
N ILE A 186 18.30 11.89 -44.66
CA ILE A 186 17.69 12.58 -45.80
C ILE A 186 18.53 13.79 -46.20
N GLN A 187 19.06 14.52 -45.22
CA GLN A 187 19.78 15.77 -45.43
C GLN A 187 21.18 15.65 -44.79
N PRO A 188 22.28 15.74 -45.56
CA PRO A 188 22.40 16.12 -46.98
C PRO A 188 22.11 15.00 -47.98
N GLY A 189 22.07 13.74 -47.54
CA GLY A 189 21.76 12.58 -48.39
C GLY A 189 22.06 11.24 -47.71
N ASN A 190 21.82 10.14 -48.41
CA ASN A 190 22.05 8.78 -47.92
C ASN A 190 23.39 8.23 -48.45
N SER A 191 24.50 8.62 -47.82
CA SER A 191 25.87 8.25 -48.16
C SER A 191 26.59 7.69 -46.93
N PRO A 192 27.50 6.70 -47.04
CA PRO A 192 28.18 6.06 -45.91
C PRO A 192 28.87 7.03 -44.95
N GLU A 193 29.26 8.20 -45.45
CA GLU A 193 29.90 9.27 -44.68
C GLU A 193 29.00 9.94 -43.62
N TYR A 194 27.68 9.77 -43.73
CA TYR A 194 26.68 10.25 -42.77
C TYR A 194 26.29 9.18 -41.75
N TYR A 195 26.93 8.02 -41.78
CA TYR A 195 26.69 6.93 -40.86
C TYR A 195 27.92 6.65 -40.01
N LYS A 196 27.69 6.14 -38.79
CA LYS A 196 28.71 5.54 -37.92
C LYS A 196 28.27 4.12 -37.59
N THR A 197 29.23 3.20 -37.52
CA THR A 197 28.95 1.83 -37.09
C THR A 197 29.12 1.75 -35.59
N VAL A 198 28.03 1.51 -34.87
CA VAL A 198 28.06 1.30 -33.42
C VAL A 198 27.63 -0.15 -33.18
N LYS A 199 28.55 -0.97 -32.64
CA LYS A 199 28.30 -2.40 -32.35
C LYS A 199 27.74 -3.21 -33.54
N GLY A 200 28.19 -2.90 -34.76
CA GLY A 200 27.79 -3.63 -35.99
C GLY A 200 26.54 -3.10 -36.69
N VAL A 201 25.91 -2.03 -36.17
CA VAL A 201 24.71 -1.40 -36.75
C VAL A 201 25.07 0.00 -37.26
N GLN A 202 24.65 0.33 -38.50
CA GLN A 202 24.82 1.67 -39.06
C GLN A 202 23.75 2.63 -38.52
N VAL A 203 24.20 3.69 -37.84
CA VAL A 203 23.33 4.76 -37.34
C VAL A 203 23.80 6.11 -37.88
N PRO A 204 22.90 7.10 -38.12
CA PRO A 204 23.31 8.43 -38.54
C PRO A 204 24.33 9.05 -37.57
N ASN A 205 25.32 9.74 -38.12
CA ASN A 205 26.31 10.49 -37.35
C ASN A 205 25.93 11.98 -37.30
N ASP A 206 26.76 12.75 -36.61
CA ASP A 206 26.49 14.17 -36.31
C ASP A 206 26.51 15.07 -37.58
N LYS A 207 26.87 14.52 -38.74
CA LYS A 207 26.80 15.20 -40.05
C LYS A 207 25.43 15.03 -40.74
N CYS A 208 24.54 14.21 -40.19
CA CYS A 208 23.18 14.08 -40.68
C CYS A 208 22.29 15.16 -40.03
N GLU A 209 21.76 16.08 -40.83
CA GLU A 209 20.91 17.18 -40.34
C GLU A 209 19.46 16.72 -40.12
N VAL A 210 18.96 15.85 -41.00
CA VAL A 210 17.59 15.32 -40.95
C VAL A 210 17.62 13.83 -41.22
N SER A 211 17.21 13.03 -40.24
CA SER A 211 17.03 11.59 -40.39
C SER A 211 15.55 11.20 -40.44
N GLN A 212 15.21 10.21 -41.26
CA GLN A 212 13.89 9.58 -41.29
C GLN A 212 13.98 8.14 -40.85
N THR A 213 13.09 7.76 -39.95
CA THR A 213 12.90 6.37 -39.54
C THR A 213 11.74 5.78 -40.32
N ILE A 214 12.03 4.79 -41.19
CA ILE A 214 11.01 4.05 -41.92
C ILE A 214 10.76 2.75 -41.16
N THR A 215 9.55 2.60 -40.63
CA THR A 215 9.11 1.37 -39.97
C THR A 215 8.09 0.67 -40.87
N VAL A 216 8.47 -0.48 -41.44
CA VAL A 216 7.55 -1.33 -42.22
C VAL A 216 7.02 -2.42 -41.33
N THR A 217 5.73 -2.34 -40.98
CA THR A 217 5.05 -3.34 -40.13
C THR A 217 4.10 -4.20 -40.97
N ALA A 218 4.33 -5.51 -41.02
CA ALA A 218 3.41 -6.48 -41.61
C ALA A 218 2.74 -7.29 -40.49
N THR A 219 1.40 -7.27 -40.42
CA THR A 219 0.62 -7.92 -39.36
C THR A 219 -0.29 -9.01 -39.94
N ILE A 220 -0.20 -10.23 -39.42
CA ILE A 220 -1.12 -11.35 -39.71
C ILE A 220 -2.10 -11.49 -38.53
N GLY A 221 -3.41 -11.44 -38.78
CA GLY A 221 -4.46 -11.51 -37.76
C GLY A 221 -5.69 -12.34 -38.20
N GLU A 222 -6.63 -12.57 -37.29
CA GLU A 222 -7.87 -13.31 -37.60
C GLU A 222 -8.80 -12.50 -38.52
N ALA A 223 -9.55 -13.18 -39.40
CA ALA A 223 -10.47 -12.53 -40.34
C ALA A 223 -11.69 -11.89 -39.66
N ASN A 224 -12.06 -12.38 -38.47
CA ASN A 224 -13.06 -11.76 -37.59
C ASN A 224 -12.31 -11.23 -36.37
N SER A 225 -12.23 -9.91 -36.20
CA SER A 225 -11.61 -9.32 -35.02
C SER A 225 -12.46 -9.61 -33.78
N ASP A 226 -11.92 -10.40 -32.85
CA ASP A 226 -12.49 -10.50 -31.52
C ASP A 226 -11.95 -9.33 -30.68
N PRO A 227 -12.79 -8.39 -30.24
CA PRO A 227 -12.35 -7.23 -29.45
C PRO A 227 -11.70 -7.62 -28.12
N VAL A 228 -11.92 -8.86 -27.63
CA VAL A 228 -11.23 -9.41 -26.46
C VAL A 228 -9.81 -9.85 -26.82
N MET A 229 -9.63 -10.52 -27.96
CA MET A 229 -8.33 -11.00 -28.42
C MET A 229 -7.41 -9.85 -28.80
N ASP A 230 -7.91 -8.83 -29.52
CA ASP A 230 -7.11 -7.65 -29.89
C ASP A 230 -6.62 -6.89 -28.65
N LYS A 231 -7.50 -6.74 -27.64
CA LYS A 231 -7.13 -6.14 -26.36
C LYS A 231 -6.14 -7.00 -25.59
N LEU A 232 -6.32 -8.32 -25.57
CA LEU A 232 -5.42 -9.24 -24.89
C LEU A 232 -4.03 -9.22 -25.53
N GLN A 233 -3.95 -9.30 -26.86
CA GLN A 233 -2.68 -9.26 -27.61
C GLN A 233 -1.94 -7.94 -27.40
N THR A 234 -2.64 -6.80 -27.52
CA THR A 234 -2.05 -5.48 -27.28
C THR A 234 -1.54 -5.33 -25.83
N THR A 235 -2.32 -5.83 -24.87
CA THR A 235 -1.97 -5.77 -23.44
C THR A 235 -0.79 -6.70 -23.11
N VAL A 236 -0.77 -7.92 -23.63
CA VAL A 236 0.33 -8.89 -23.43
C VAL A 236 1.62 -8.36 -24.04
N ALA A 237 1.58 -7.79 -25.24
CA ALA A 237 2.74 -7.16 -25.86
C ALA A 237 3.27 -5.97 -25.04
N MET A 238 2.37 -5.13 -24.51
CA MET A 238 2.74 -4.02 -23.64
C MET A 238 3.38 -4.51 -22.34
N ILE A 239 2.78 -5.50 -21.67
CA ILE A 239 3.30 -6.08 -20.44
C ILE A 239 4.67 -6.73 -20.69
N GLY A 240 4.83 -7.48 -21.79
CA GLY A 240 6.09 -8.11 -22.15
C GLY A 240 7.22 -7.10 -22.32
N ARG A 241 6.95 -5.98 -23.00
CA ARG A 241 7.91 -4.87 -23.14
C ARG A 241 8.26 -4.25 -21.78
N PHE A 242 7.25 -4.02 -20.93
CA PHE A 242 7.46 -3.46 -19.59
C PHE A 242 8.32 -4.38 -18.72
N VAL A 243 8.01 -5.68 -18.71
CA VAL A 243 8.78 -6.69 -17.96
C VAL A 243 10.22 -6.75 -18.48
N GLY A 244 10.42 -6.72 -19.80
CA GLY A 244 11.75 -6.67 -20.41
C GLY A 244 12.55 -5.44 -19.97
N ASP A 245 11.93 -4.26 -19.98
CA ASP A 245 12.58 -3.02 -19.55
C ASP A 245 12.92 -3.04 -18.04
N ILE A 246 12.05 -3.62 -17.20
CA ILE A 246 12.30 -3.80 -15.75
C ILE A 246 13.45 -4.78 -15.51
N GLN A 247 13.48 -5.91 -16.24
CA GLN A 247 14.56 -6.89 -16.13
C GLN A 247 15.93 -6.31 -16.53
N LYS A 248 15.95 -5.33 -17.43
CA LYS A 248 17.17 -4.61 -17.79
C LYS A 248 17.58 -3.58 -16.73
N THR A 249 16.61 -3.00 -16.01
CA THR A 249 16.78 -1.85 -15.10
C THR A 249 16.66 -2.16 -13.60
N TYR A 250 16.46 -3.41 -13.19
CA TYR A 250 16.24 -3.74 -11.77
C TYR A 250 17.33 -3.24 -10.83
N ALA A 251 18.60 -3.33 -11.24
CA ALA A 251 19.75 -2.90 -10.43
C ALA A 251 19.74 -1.38 -10.17
N PRO A 252 19.69 -0.50 -11.19
CA PRO A 252 19.60 0.94 -10.95
C PRO A 252 18.29 1.35 -10.25
N VAL A 253 17.17 0.66 -10.49
CA VAL A 253 15.91 0.90 -9.76
C VAL A 253 16.08 0.65 -8.26
N LEU A 254 16.63 -0.50 -7.86
CA LEU A 254 16.85 -0.82 -6.44
C LEU A 254 17.87 0.11 -5.78
N LEU A 255 18.93 0.47 -6.49
CA LEU A 255 19.98 1.34 -5.96
C LEU A 255 19.50 2.79 -5.82
N ILE A 256 19.02 3.42 -6.90
CA ILE A 256 18.65 4.84 -6.92
C ILE A 256 17.34 5.08 -6.16
N CYS A 257 16.33 4.24 -6.34
CA CYS A 257 15.03 4.45 -5.70
C CYS A 257 14.92 3.77 -4.33
N GLY A 258 15.51 2.58 -4.15
CA GLY A 258 15.53 1.89 -2.86
C GLY A 258 16.52 2.52 -1.86
N VAL A 259 17.81 2.52 -2.18
CA VAL A 259 18.83 3.09 -1.28
C VAL A 259 18.77 4.62 -1.28
N GLY A 260 18.57 5.25 -2.44
CA GLY A 260 18.49 6.71 -2.53
C GLY A 260 17.34 7.31 -1.70
N SER A 261 16.19 6.62 -1.58
CA SER A 261 15.10 7.11 -0.72
C SER A 261 15.43 7.08 0.77
N LEU A 262 16.22 6.12 1.23
CA LEU A 262 16.75 6.08 2.61
C LEU A 262 17.72 7.25 2.86
N VAL A 263 18.60 7.52 1.90
CA VAL A 263 19.57 8.63 1.99
C VAL A 263 18.83 9.97 1.99
N LEU A 264 17.89 10.19 1.07
CA LEU A 264 17.08 11.41 1.02
C LEU A 264 16.22 11.57 2.28
N GLY A 265 15.67 10.48 2.83
CA GLY A 265 14.97 10.50 4.11
C GLY A 265 15.87 10.92 5.28
N TRP A 266 17.08 10.38 5.36
CA TRP A 266 18.05 10.77 6.39
C TRP A 266 18.46 12.25 6.27
N LEU A 267 18.73 12.72 5.04
CA LEU A 267 19.00 14.13 4.76
C LEU A 267 17.81 15.02 5.14
N PHE A 268 16.58 14.57 4.89
CA PHE A 268 15.38 15.28 5.30
C PHE A 268 15.30 15.45 6.82
N LEU A 269 15.61 14.42 7.63
CA LEU A 269 15.66 14.56 9.10
C LEU A 269 16.76 15.50 9.58
N PHE A 270 17.92 15.48 8.93
CA PHE A 270 18.99 16.44 9.20
C PHE A 270 18.50 17.86 8.96
N PHE A 271 17.83 18.10 7.83
CA PHE A 271 17.24 19.39 7.50
C PHE A 271 16.16 19.82 8.50
N MET A 272 15.29 18.90 8.93
CA MET A 272 14.26 19.15 9.94
C MET A 272 14.85 19.59 11.29
N ARG A 273 16.01 19.07 11.69
CA ARG A 273 16.68 19.54 12.93
C ARG A 273 17.12 21.00 12.84
N CYS A 274 17.66 21.41 11.70
CA CYS A 274 18.22 22.75 11.53
C CYS A 274 17.13 23.80 11.26
N CYS A 275 16.14 23.43 10.45
CA CYS A 275 15.22 24.36 9.81
C CYS A 275 13.73 24.02 10.04
N ALA A 276 13.36 23.18 11.01
CA ALA A 276 11.96 22.77 11.27
C ALA A 276 10.95 23.92 11.17
N GLY A 277 11.25 25.07 11.79
CA GLY A 277 10.39 26.25 11.72
C GLY A 277 10.16 26.73 10.29
N CYS A 278 11.23 26.91 9.51
CA CYS A 278 11.15 27.31 8.10
C CYS A 278 10.38 26.29 7.26
N VAL A 279 10.67 24.99 7.43
CA VAL A 279 9.98 23.92 6.69
C VAL A 279 8.49 23.93 6.97
N ILE A 280 8.09 24.03 8.24
CA ILE A 280 6.68 24.02 8.64
C ILE A 280 5.96 25.24 8.08
N TRP A 281 6.53 26.45 8.22
CA TRP A 281 5.91 27.66 7.67
C TRP A 281 5.83 27.64 6.15
N LEU A 282 6.89 27.18 5.46
CA LEU A 282 6.90 27.02 4.01
C LEU A 282 5.84 26.00 3.56
N THR A 283 5.74 24.86 4.25
CA THR A 283 4.76 23.82 3.94
C THR A 283 3.33 24.33 4.12
N LEU A 284 3.05 25.04 5.22
CA LEU A 284 1.74 25.66 5.45
C LEU A 284 1.42 26.73 4.40
N PHE A 285 2.42 27.51 3.98
CA PHE A 285 2.27 28.51 2.92
C PHE A 285 2.00 27.87 1.56
N ILE A 286 2.78 26.86 1.15
CA ILE A 286 2.59 26.13 -0.10
C ILE A 286 1.19 25.53 -0.16
N VAL A 287 0.73 24.89 0.91
CA VAL A 287 -0.62 24.30 0.97
C VAL A 287 -1.68 25.37 0.81
N GLN A 288 -1.50 26.53 1.43
CA GLN A 288 -2.42 27.65 1.26
C GLN A 288 -2.46 28.15 -0.20
N VAL A 289 -1.30 28.28 -0.84
CA VAL A 289 -1.20 28.70 -2.25
C VAL A 289 -1.84 27.68 -3.18
N VAL A 290 -1.59 26.39 -2.97
CA VAL A 290 -2.19 25.30 -3.77
C VAL A 290 -3.71 25.27 -3.61
N LEU A 291 -4.23 25.39 -2.38
CA LEU A 291 -5.68 25.44 -2.14
C LEU A 291 -6.34 26.68 -2.77
N ALA A 292 -5.67 27.84 -2.71
CA ALA A 292 -6.14 29.05 -3.37
C ALA A 292 -6.12 28.91 -4.90
N GLY A 293 -5.05 28.34 -5.46
CA GLY A 293 -4.92 28.06 -6.89
C GLY A 293 -5.95 27.06 -7.41
N LEU A 294 -6.22 25.99 -6.66
CA LEU A 294 -7.30 25.04 -6.97
C LEU A 294 -8.68 25.70 -6.91
N SER A 295 -8.91 26.56 -5.92
CA SER A 295 -10.15 27.35 -5.84
C SER A 295 -10.32 28.25 -7.05
N LEU A 296 -9.27 28.95 -7.48
CA LEU A 296 -9.28 29.76 -8.70
C LEU A 296 -9.54 28.90 -9.94
N PHE A 297 -8.86 27.76 -10.07
CA PHE A 297 -9.06 26.83 -11.19
C PHE A 297 -10.52 26.35 -11.29
N PHE A 298 -11.14 25.95 -10.16
CA PHE A 298 -12.54 25.51 -10.15
C PHE A 298 -13.51 26.66 -10.41
N LEU A 299 -13.23 27.87 -9.91
CA LEU A 299 -14.04 29.06 -10.22
C LEU A 299 -14.02 29.40 -11.71
N LEU A 300 -12.86 29.27 -12.37
CA LEU A 300 -12.70 29.48 -13.82
C LEU A 300 -13.42 28.39 -14.63
N LYS A 301 -13.17 27.11 -14.33
CA LYS A 301 -13.81 25.98 -15.04
C LYS A 301 -15.31 25.85 -14.76
N GLY A 302 -15.77 26.32 -13.59
CA GLY A 302 -17.18 26.37 -13.21
C GLY A 302 -17.96 27.56 -13.79
N GLY A 303 -17.31 28.42 -14.57
CA GLY A 303 -17.93 29.59 -15.20
C GLY A 303 -18.42 30.65 -14.20
N ILE A 304 -17.96 30.61 -12.94
CA ILE A 304 -18.34 31.59 -11.91
C ILE A 304 -17.56 32.90 -12.13
N ILE A 305 -16.29 32.80 -12.56
CA ILE A 305 -15.45 33.95 -12.96
C ILE A 305 -15.38 33.99 -14.50
N TYR A 306 -16.53 34.07 -15.16
CA TYR A 306 -16.63 34.43 -16.58
C TYR A 306 -17.80 35.40 -16.80
N SER A 307 -17.52 36.68 -16.65
CA SER A 307 -18.28 37.77 -17.25
C SER A 307 -17.42 39.03 -17.23
N SER A 308 -17.20 39.62 -18.41
CA SER A 308 -16.76 40.99 -18.68
C SER A 308 -15.42 41.53 -18.14
N ASP A 309 -14.76 40.95 -17.13
CA ASP A 309 -13.67 41.66 -16.43
C ASP A 309 -12.24 41.32 -16.91
N ILE A 310 -12.06 40.36 -17.82
CA ILE A 310 -10.74 39.99 -18.37
C ILE A 310 -10.48 40.63 -19.75
N SER A 311 -11.42 41.40 -20.31
CA SER A 311 -11.13 42.24 -21.48
C SER A 311 -10.22 43.43 -21.11
N ALA A 312 -10.29 43.94 -19.88
CA ALA A 312 -9.45 45.05 -19.42
C ALA A 312 -7.98 44.66 -19.20
N LEU A 313 -7.71 43.39 -18.83
CA LEU A 313 -6.34 42.89 -18.61
C LEU A 313 -5.69 42.41 -19.92
N THR A 314 -6.48 41.88 -20.85
CA THR A 314 -6.00 41.38 -22.15
C THR A 314 -5.48 42.51 -23.05
N THR A 315 -6.08 43.71 -22.97
CA THR A 315 -5.63 44.87 -23.77
C THR A 315 -4.23 45.36 -23.39
N GLN A 316 -3.77 45.11 -22.15
CA GLN A 316 -2.40 45.45 -21.75
C GLN A 316 -1.38 44.33 -22.07
N ILE A 317 -1.83 43.08 -22.21
CA ILE A 317 -0.96 41.94 -22.55
C ILE A 317 -0.74 41.82 -24.07
N ASN A 318 -1.73 42.22 -24.89
CA ASN A 318 -1.62 42.23 -26.35
C ASN A 318 -0.69 43.34 -26.91
N ALA A 319 -0.11 44.18 -26.05
CA ALA A 319 0.91 45.17 -26.43
C ALA A 319 2.33 44.57 -26.45
N ILE A 320 2.51 43.29 -26.15
CA ILE A 320 3.81 42.60 -26.17
C ILE A 320 3.86 41.67 -27.40
N PRO A 321 4.66 41.99 -28.43
CA PRO A 321 4.80 41.14 -29.61
C PRO A 321 5.79 40.01 -29.32
N SER A 322 5.30 38.88 -28.81
CA SER A 322 6.02 37.61 -28.83
C SER A 322 5.02 36.47 -28.88
N GLY A 323 5.07 35.72 -29.98
CA GLY A 323 4.12 34.66 -30.28
C GLY A 323 4.15 33.53 -29.27
N GLU A 324 2.99 33.27 -28.67
CA GLU A 324 2.39 31.94 -28.49
C GLU A 324 1.02 32.15 -27.83
N SER A 325 -0.05 31.87 -28.58
CA SER A 325 -1.42 31.98 -28.11
C SER A 325 -1.78 30.78 -27.21
N LEU A 326 -1.82 31.00 -25.89
CA LEU A 326 -2.24 30.03 -24.86
C LEU A 326 -3.76 29.74 -24.85
N SER A 327 -4.49 29.94 -25.95
CA SER A 327 -5.95 30.02 -25.92
C SER A 327 -6.72 28.77 -26.35
N ALA A 328 -6.08 27.60 -26.54
CA ALA A 328 -6.76 26.41 -27.08
C ALA A 328 -7.20 25.33 -26.05
N SER A 329 -6.87 25.44 -24.76
CA SER A 329 -7.13 24.35 -23.79
C SER A 329 -8.25 24.61 -22.78
N LEU A 330 -9.08 25.65 -22.99
CA LEU A 330 -10.16 26.01 -22.07
C LEU A 330 -11.58 25.80 -22.62
N SER A 331 -11.78 25.02 -23.69
CA SER A 331 -13.13 24.62 -24.08
C SER A 331 -13.72 23.64 -23.06
N VAL A 332 -14.81 24.08 -22.44
CA VAL A 332 -15.53 23.37 -21.37
C VAL A 332 -16.42 22.31 -22.03
N ALA A 333 -16.28 21.05 -21.62
CA ALA A 333 -17.33 20.07 -21.83
C ALA A 333 -18.51 20.43 -20.91
N ASP A 334 -19.61 20.90 -21.49
CA ASP A 334 -20.81 21.43 -20.78
C ASP A 334 -21.38 20.50 -19.70
N SER A 335 -21.08 19.20 -19.74
CA SER A 335 -21.61 18.21 -18.80
C SER A 335 -21.08 18.30 -17.36
N ASN A 336 -19.96 19.00 -17.11
CA ASN A 336 -19.29 19.00 -15.80
C ASN A 336 -19.34 20.33 -15.03
N ILE A 337 -20.01 21.37 -15.56
CA ILE A 337 -20.02 22.72 -14.98
C ILE A 337 -20.52 22.72 -13.52
N LYS A 338 -21.62 22.02 -13.23
CA LYS A 338 -22.18 21.92 -11.86
C LYS A 338 -21.22 21.25 -10.87
N VAL A 339 -20.42 20.30 -11.34
CA VAL A 339 -19.40 19.61 -10.51
C VAL A 339 -18.29 20.58 -10.16
N TYR A 340 -17.81 21.38 -11.12
CA TYR A 340 -16.79 22.40 -10.87
C TYR A 340 -17.29 23.51 -9.96
N GLN A 341 -18.56 23.92 -10.07
CA GLN A 341 -19.17 24.90 -9.16
C GLN A 341 -19.23 24.39 -7.71
N ALA A 342 -19.67 23.14 -7.51
CA ALA A 342 -19.66 22.51 -6.19
C ALA A 342 -18.22 22.37 -5.64
N ALA A 343 -17.28 21.95 -6.47
CA ALA A 343 -15.87 21.83 -6.10
C ALA A 343 -15.25 23.18 -5.71
N ALA A 344 -15.62 24.28 -6.39
CA ALA A 344 -15.17 25.63 -6.07
C ALA A 344 -15.62 26.09 -4.69
N VAL A 345 -16.90 25.88 -4.33
CA VAL A 345 -17.41 26.22 -3.00
C VAL A 345 -16.68 25.43 -1.91
N ILE A 346 -16.52 24.11 -2.11
CA ILE A 346 -15.82 23.24 -1.16
C ILE A 346 -14.36 23.70 -1.00
N SER A 347 -13.65 23.97 -2.09
CA SER A 347 -12.23 24.36 -2.03
C SER A 347 -12.04 25.74 -1.37
N ILE A 348 -12.94 26.69 -1.59
CA ILE A 348 -12.91 28.00 -0.91
C ILE A 348 -13.12 27.82 0.60
N VAL A 349 -14.13 27.04 1.01
CA VAL A 349 -14.39 26.75 2.43
C VAL A 349 -13.14 26.12 3.06
N LEU A 350 -12.53 25.13 2.42
CA LEU A 350 -11.30 24.51 2.89
C LEU A 350 -10.14 25.52 2.98
N THR A 351 -9.98 26.40 2.00
CA THR A 351 -8.95 27.44 1.94
C THR A 351 -9.09 28.42 3.11
N VAL A 352 -10.32 28.87 3.40
CA VAL A 352 -10.63 29.78 4.52
C VAL A 352 -10.42 29.08 5.85
N VAL A 353 -10.96 27.87 6.03
CA VAL A 353 -10.78 27.10 7.28
C VAL A 353 -9.30 26.86 7.58
N MET A 354 -8.51 26.47 6.58
CA MET A 354 -7.07 26.27 6.75
C MET A 354 -6.34 27.56 7.14
N LEU A 355 -6.68 28.69 6.50
CA LEU A 355 -6.12 30.00 6.85
C LEU A 355 -6.46 30.39 8.30
N LEU A 356 -7.70 30.18 8.74
CA LEU A 356 -8.12 30.44 10.11
C LEU A 356 -7.36 29.56 11.10
N ILE A 357 -7.18 28.27 10.80
CA ILE A 357 -6.37 27.36 11.63
C ILE A 357 -4.94 27.90 11.77
N VAL A 358 -4.28 28.27 10.66
CA VAL A 358 -2.91 28.81 10.68
C VAL A 358 -2.84 30.11 11.49
N CYS A 359 -3.83 31.01 11.36
CA CYS A 359 -3.86 32.29 12.05
C CYS A 359 -4.17 32.18 13.54
N PHE A 360 -5.15 31.38 13.95
CA PHE A 360 -5.55 31.25 15.36
C PHE A 360 -4.65 30.29 16.14
N MET A 361 -4.09 29.26 15.50
CA MET A 361 -3.26 28.27 16.18
C MET A 361 -1.77 28.60 16.19
N ARG A 362 -1.33 29.80 15.76
CA ARG A 362 0.09 30.21 15.71
C ARG A 362 0.90 29.84 16.97
N LYS A 363 0.35 30.07 18.16
CA LYS A 363 1.03 29.72 19.43
C LYS A 363 1.23 28.22 19.60
N ARG A 364 0.23 27.43 19.20
CA ARG A 364 0.26 25.98 19.22
C ARG A 364 1.26 25.46 18.19
N ILE A 365 1.28 26.04 16.98
CA ILE A 365 2.28 25.76 15.92
C ILE A 365 3.71 25.91 16.44
N GLN A 366 4.00 26.97 17.20
CA GLN A 366 5.32 27.15 17.80
C GLN A 366 5.71 26.02 18.78
N ILE A 367 4.76 25.50 19.56
CA ILE A 367 5.02 24.34 20.43
C ILE A 367 5.21 23.07 19.60
N ALA A 368 4.43 22.85 18.52
CA ALA A 368 4.64 21.73 17.62
C ALA A 368 6.02 21.76 16.95
N ILE A 369 6.52 22.94 16.55
CA ILE A 369 7.88 23.11 16.04
C ILE A 369 8.91 22.59 17.05
N GLY A 370 8.76 22.94 18.33
CA GLY A 370 9.63 22.43 19.41
C GLY A 370 9.57 20.91 19.56
N ILE A 371 8.36 20.32 19.56
CA ILE A 371 8.15 18.86 19.64
C ILE A 371 8.81 18.14 18.45
N ILE A 372 8.61 18.66 17.24
CA ILE A 372 9.17 18.14 15.99
C ILE A 372 10.71 18.21 16.00
N ARG A 373 11.28 19.32 16.51
CA ARG A 373 12.72 19.46 16.65
C ARG A 373 13.31 18.47 17.65
N GLU A 374 12.61 18.23 18.75
CA GLU A 374 13.02 17.24 19.76
C GLU A 374 12.92 15.80 19.24
N ALA A 375 11.88 15.48 18.48
CA ALA A 375 11.76 14.18 17.81
C ALA A 375 12.91 13.95 16.81
N SER A 376 13.28 14.99 16.05
CA SER A 376 14.42 14.94 15.12
C SER A 376 15.75 14.67 15.85
N ARG A 377 15.96 15.28 17.03
CA ARG A 377 17.13 15.00 17.88
C ARG A 377 17.14 13.58 18.41
N THR A 378 15.98 13.09 18.83
CA THR A 378 15.81 11.72 19.35
C THR A 378 16.28 10.67 18.33
N ILE A 379 15.83 10.81 17.07
CA ILE A 379 16.20 9.87 16.00
C ILE A 379 17.70 9.93 15.68
N GLN A 380 18.32 11.11 15.77
CA GLN A 380 19.76 11.26 15.57
C GLN A 380 20.59 10.70 16.72
N CYS A 381 20.07 10.73 17.95
CA CYS A 381 20.70 10.10 19.12
C CYS A 381 20.61 8.56 19.04
N MET A 382 19.52 8.04 18.47
CA MET A 382 19.28 6.61 18.32
C MET A 382 19.08 6.23 16.83
N PRO A 383 20.13 6.26 15.99
CA PRO A 383 20.01 6.05 14.55
C PRO A 383 19.45 4.67 14.17
N LEU A 384 19.58 3.67 15.04
CA LEU A 384 18.97 2.34 14.84
C LEU A 384 17.43 2.39 14.73
N LEU A 385 16.76 3.44 15.21
CA LEU A 385 15.32 3.63 15.01
C LEU A 385 14.94 3.76 13.53
N VAL A 386 15.82 4.34 12.71
CA VAL A 386 15.60 4.53 11.26
C VAL A 386 15.52 3.21 10.52
N CYS A 387 16.34 2.24 10.90
CA CYS A 387 16.39 0.92 10.28
C CYS A 387 15.31 -0.02 10.82
N PHE A 388 14.66 0.33 11.93
CA PHE A 388 13.72 -0.54 12.60
C PHE A 388 12.50 -0.97 11.74
N PRO A 389 11.91 -0.14 10.84
CA PRO A 389 10.86 -0.55 9.91
C PRO A 389 11.20 -1.71 8.97
N VAL A 390 12.49 -2.00 8.77
CA VAL A 390 12.92 -3.15 7.96
C VAL A 390 12.43 -4.45 8.60
N VAL A 391 12.44 -4.55 9.94
CA VAL A 391 11.98 -5.73 10.67
C VAL A 391 10.49 -6.01 10.41
N PRO A 392 9.53 -5.12 10.71
CA PRO A 392 8.13 -5.36 10.42
C PRO A 392 7.86 -5.50 8.92
N ALA A 393 8.61 -4.82 8.04
CA ALA A 393 8.45 -4.98 6.59
C ALA A 393 8.80 -6.40 6.14
N ILE A 394 9.98 -6.93 6.52
CA ILE A 394 10.40 -8.30 6.21
C ILE A 394 9.40 -9.30 6.79
N THR A 395 9.03 -9.17 8.06
CA THR A 395 8.07 -10.10 8.67
C THR A 395 6.68 -10.04 8.02
N SER A 396 6.24 -8.86 7.57
CA SER A 396 4.96 -8.73 6.85
C SER A 396 5.03 -9.33 5.45
N ILE A 397 6.16 -9.21 4.75
CA ILE A 397 6.39 -9.86 3.45
C ILE A 397 6.40 -11.38 3.63
N LEU A 398 7.12 -11.90 4.63
CA LEU A 398 7.13 -13.33 4.94
C LEU A 398 5.72 -13.84 5.28
N LEU A 399 4.96 -13.09 6.06
CA LEU A 399 3.57 -13.40 6.38
C LEU A 399 2.68 -13.38 5.12
N PHE A 400 2.88 -12.43 4.21
CA PHE A 400 2.15 -12.37 2.95
C PHE A 400 2.47 -13.58 2.07
N ILE A 401 3.76 -13.93 1.90
CA ILE A 401 4.19 -15.12 1.15
C ILE A 401 3.57 -16.38 1.76
N TYR A 402 3.68 -16.56 3.08
CA TYR A 402 3.04 -17.67 3.81
C TYR A 402 1.53 -17.71 3.52
N THR A 403 0.85 -16.57 3.64
CA THR A 403 -0.60 -16.49 3.47
C THR A 403 -1.02 -16.82 2.04
N THR A 404 -0.29 -16.33 1.04
CA THR A 404 -0.58 -16.62 -0.38
C THR A 404 -0.35 -18.08 -0.72
N ILE A 405 0.77 -18.67 -0.28
CA ILE A 405 1.07 -20.09 -0.53
C ILE A 405 0.00 -20.97 0.12
N ILE A 406 -0.22 -20.81 1.43
CA ILE A 406 -1.21 -21.62 2.15
C ILE A 406 -2.63 -21.35 1.65
N GLY A 407 -2.96 -20.11 1.30
CA GLY A 407 -4.25 -19.75 0.71
C GLY A 407 -4.49 -20.42 -0.64
N ALA A 408 -3.46 -20.56 -1.47
CA ALA A 408 -3.53 -21.30 -2.73
C ALA A 408 -3.82 -22.78 -2.51
N TYR A 409 -3.15 -23.43 -1.55
CA TYR A 409 -3.43 -24.81 -1.14
C TYR A 409 -4.85 -24.98 -0.58
N ILE A 410 -5.32 -24.06 0.27
CA ILE A 410 -6.69 -24.13 0.83
C ILE A 410 -7.73 -23.96 -0.29
N TYR A 411 -7.51 -23.03 -1.21
CA TYR A 411 -8.43 -22.77 -2.32
C TYR A 411 -8.49 -23.95 -3.29
N SER A 412 -7.34 -24.54 -3.65
CA SER A 412 -7.29 -25.69 -4.57
C SER A 412 -7.82 -26.99 -3.98
N ALA A 413 -7.99 -27.08 -2.65
CA ALA A 413 -8.65 -28.21 -2.00
C ALA A 413 -10.17 -28.26 -2.26
N ASP A 414 -10.77 -27.17 -2.76
CA ASP A 414 -12.21 -27.06 -3.12
C ASP A 414 -13.19 -27.58 -2.03
N GLY A 415 -12.81 -27.42 -0.76
CA GLY A 415 -13.62 -27.86 0.38
C GLY A 415 -13.62 -29.38 0.64
N ASN A 416 -12.77 -30.13 -0.05
CA ASN A 416 -12.47 -31.53 0.24
C ASN A 416 -11.42 -31.60 1.35
N LEU A 417 -11.78 -32.28 2.44
CA LEU A 417 -10.93 -32.45 3.61
C LEU A 417 -10.83 -33.94 3.89
N ALA A 418 -9.65 -34.50 3.68
CA ALA A 418 -9.30 -35.83 4.15
C ALA A 418 -8.19 -35.74 5.21
N LEU A 419 -8.13 -36.74 6.08
CA LEU A 419 -7.04 -36.89 7.04
C LEU A 419 -5.71 -37.05 6.26
N PRO A 420 -4.65 -36.30 6.60
CA PRO A 420 -3.35 -36.46 5.93
C PRO A 420 -2.87 -37.92 5.99
N SER A 421 -2.51 -38.48 4.83
CA SER A 421 -2.03 -39.86 4.72
C SER A 421 -0.74 -40.11 5.51
N SER A 422 0.07 -39.07 5.73
CA SER A 422 1.25 -39.08 6.60
C SER A 422 0.91 -39.27 8.09
N LEU A 423 -0.22 -38.70 8.54
CA LEU A 423 -0.69 -38.89 9.91
C LEU A 423 -1.36 -40.25 10.09
N ALA A 424 -2.10 -40.71 9.07
CA ALA A 424 -2.67 -42.04 9.05
C ALA A 424 -1.59 -43.14 9.05
N SER A 425 -0.51 -42.96 8.28
CA SER A 425 0.58 -43.94 8.15
C SER A 425 1.56 -43.95 9.33
N ALA A 426 1.58 -42.92 10.17
CA ALA A 426 2.37 -42.89 11.41
C ALA A 426 1.80 -43.80 12.53
N LEU A 427 0.59 -44.34 12.34
CA LEU A 427 -0.09 -45.23 13.28
C LEU A 427 -0.02 -46.70 12.82
N PRO A 428 0.08 -47.68 13.74
CA PRO A 428 -0.02 -49.10 13.42
C PRO A 428 -1.32 -49.43 12.66
N GLY A 429 -1.28 -50.36 11.70
CA GLY A 429 -2.31 -50.54 10.67
C GLY A 429 -3.77 -50.71 11.13
N ASN A 430 -4.02 -51.27 12.32
CA ASN A 430 -5.36 -51.36 12.90
C ASN A 430 -5.82 -50.04 13.55
N ALA A 431 -4.88 -49.27 14.13
CA ALA A 431 -5.14 -47.96 14.70
C ALA A 431 -5.34 -46.90 13.60
N SER A 432 -4.57 -46.95 12.50
CA SER A 432 -4.72 -46.02 11.37
C SER A 432 -6.10 -46.10 10.73
N ALA A 433 -6.59 -47.31 10.44
CA ALA A 433 -7.93 -47.53 9.89
C ALA A 433 -9.04 -47.03 10.84
N SER A 434 -8.90 -47.30 12.15
CA SER A 434 -9.87 -46.82 13.15
C SER A 434 -9.88 -45.29 13.29
N VAL A 435 -8.72 -44.65 13.24
CA VAL A 435 -8.58 -43.18 13.37
C VAL A 435 -9.12 -42.49 12.12
N THR A 436 -8.77 -42.96 10.92
CA THR A 436 -9.31 -42.40 9.67
C THR A 436 -10.83 -42.55 9.60
N ALA A 437 -11.37 -43.73 9.94
CA ALA A 437 -12.82 -43.93 9.97
C ALA A 437 -13.51 -43.05 11.03
N SER A 438 -12.90 -42.86 12.21
CA SER A 438 -13.44 -41.97 13.24
C SER A 438 -13.41 -40.49 12.83
N TRP A 439 -12.34 -40.07 12.14
CA TRP A 439 -12.21 -38.74 11.60
C TRP A 439 -13.24 -38.47 10.51
N ASP A 440 -13.38 -39.39 9.55
CA ASP A 440 -14.34 -39.27 8.46
C ASP A 440 -15.77 -39.25 8.99
N ALA A 441 -16.08 -40.06 10.01
CA ALA A 441 -17.38 -40.04 10.69
C ALA A 441 -17.66 -38.70 11.40
N GLU A 442 -16.71 -38.19 12.19
CA GLU A 442 -16.86 -36.93 12.94
C GLU A 442 -16.89 -35.71 12.00
N LEU A 443 -16.06 -35.72 10.95
CA LEU A 443 -16.03 -34.69 9.91
C LEU A 443 -17.37 -34.70 9.14
N THR A 444 -17.86 -35.88 8.75
CA THR A 444 -19.17 -36.00 8.08
C THR A 444 -20.30 -35.54 9.01
N ALA A 445 -20.27 -35.90 10.30
CA ALA A 445 -21.23 -35.43 11.29
C ALA A 445 -21.19 -33.90 11.42
N SER A 446 -20.00 -33.30 11.43
CA SER A 446 -19.78 -31.86 11.61
C SER A 446 -20.00 -31.03 10.33
N THR A 447 -19.92 -31.63 9.15
CA THR A 447 -19.91 -30.92 7.85
C THR A 447 -21.04 -31.31 6.90
N SER A 448 -21.86 -32.32 7.24
CA SER A 448 -23.02 -32.75 6.45
C SER A 448 -24.04 -31.63 6.18
N ALA A 449 -24.07 -30.61 7.03
CA ALA A 449 -24.93 -29.43 6.87
C ALA A 449 -24.32 -28.29 6.03
N VAL A 450 -23.07 -28.41 5.55
CA VAL A 450 -22.35 -27.33 4.87
C VAL A 450 -21.81 -27.79 3.51
N GLU A 451 -22.23 -27.11 2.44
CA GLU A 451 -21.75 -27.40 1.08
C GLU A 451 -20.22 -27.24 0.97
N PRO A 452 -19.53 -28.06 0.15
CA PRO A 452 -18.06 -27.98 -0.01
C PRO A 452 -17.56 -26.57 -0.34
N SER A 453 -18.27 -25.88 -1.23
CA SER A 453 -17.98 -24.48 -1.58
C SER A 453 -18.01 -23.58 -0.35
N GLN A 454 -19.02 -23.67 0.51
CA GLN A 454 -19.15 -22.88 1.74
C GLN A 454 -18.04 -23.21 2.75
N ARG A 455 -17.63 -24.48 2.86
CA ARG A 455 -16.51 -24.89 3.72
C ARG A 455 -15.21 -24.21 3.31
N MET A 456 -14.92 -24.20 2.00
CA MET A 456 -13.76 -23.48 1.45
C MET A 456 -13.81 -21.99 1.82
N HIS A 457 -14.97 -21.34 1.70
CA HIS A 457 -15.11 -19.92 2.07
C HIS A 457 -14.84 -19.68 3.56
N ILE A 458 -15.29 -20.55 4.46
CA ILE A 458 -15.04 -20.44 5.90
C ILE A 458 -13.54 -20.60 6.21
N MET A 459 -12.89 -21.59 5.60
CA MET A 459 -11.44 -21.81 5.75
C MET A 459 -10.63 -20.61 5.28
N ILE A 460 -10.96 -20.08 4.09
CA ILE A 460 -10.32 -18.88 3.55
C ILE A 460 -10.59 -17.66 4.46
N ALA A 461 -11.81 -17.51 4.96
CA ALA A 461 -12.16 -16.42 5.87
C ALA A 461 -11.33 -16.46 7.17
N TYR A 462 -11.19 -17.65 7.76
CA TYR A 462 -10.34 -17.86 8.94
C TYR A 462 -8.87 -17.53 8.65
N HIS A 463 -8.33 -18.01 7.52
CA HIS A 463 -6.95 -17.75 7.08
C HIS A 463 -6.69 -16.26 6.83
N ILE A 464 -7.61 -15.58 6.14
CA ILE A 464 -7.55 -14.12 5.90
C ILE A 464 -7.60 -13.35 7.22
N PHE A 465 -8.47 -13.75 8.16
CA PHE A 465 -8.51 -13.12 9.48
C PHE A 465 -7.18 -13.30 10.23
N GLY A 466 -6.56 -14.49 10.14
CA GLY A 466 -5.23 -14.75 10.70
C GLY A 466 -4.13 -13.87 10.12
N PHE A 467 -4.15 -13.65 8.81
CA PHE A 467 -3.27 -12.69 8.15
C PHE A 467 -3.48 -11.27 8.68
N LEU A 468 -4.73 -10.80 8.73
CA LEU A 468 -5.05 -9.45 9.23
C LEU A 468 -4.61 -9.26 10.69
N TRP A 469 -4.93 -10.21 11.56
CA TRP A 469 -4.58 -10.14 12.98
C TRP A 469 -3.07 -10.16 13.19
N THR A 470 -2.35 -11.08 12.55
CA THR A 470 -0.90 -11.17 12.72
C THR A 470 -0.18 -9.97 12.13
N ASN A 471 -0.63 -9.46 10.97
CA ASN A 471 -0.10 -8.23 10.42
C ASN A 471 -0.30 -7.05 11.38
N GLN A 472 -1.47 -6.92 12.04
CA GLN A 472 -1.67 -5.88 13.06
C GLN A 472 -0.79 -6.08 14.30
N VAL A 473 -0.49 -7.32 14.70
CA VAL A 473 0.46 -7.60 15.81
C VAL A 473 1.86 -7.14 15.44
N ILE A 474 2.32 -7.41 14.21
CA ILE A 474 3.62 -6.93 13.70
C ILE A 474 3.69 -5.39 13.79
N GLN A 475 2.63 -4.69 13.36
CA GLN A 475 2.56 -3.23 13.45
C GLN A 475 2.52 -2.73 14.92
N ALA A 476 1.80 -3.41 15.81
CA ALA A 476 1.73 -3.08 17.22
C ALA A 476 3.08 -3.22 17.93
N VAL A 477 3.82 -4.30 17.66
CA VAL A 477 5.20 -4.50 18.14
C VAL A 477 6.10 -3.40 17.61
N SER A 478 5.93 -3.02 16.34
CA SER A 478 6.74 -1.96 15.73
C SER A 478 6.55 -0.61 16.44
N MET A 479 5.30 -0.15 16.52
CA MET A 479 4.94 1.13 17.17
C MET A 479 5.39 1.17 18.63
N THR A 480 5.17 0.09 19.38
CA THR A 480 5.52 0.00 20.81
C THR A 480 7.03 -0.01 21.04
N THR A 481 7.78 -0.65 20.14
CA THR A 481 9.25 -0.66 20.22
C THR A 481 9.82 0.74 20.03
N ILE A 482 9.36 1.46 18.99
CA ILE A 482 9.76 2.84 18.73
C ILE A 482 9.37 3.72 19.91
N ALA A 483 8.11 3.64 20.37
CA ALA A 483 7.63 4.39 21.51
C ALA A 483 8.48 4.14 22.76
N GLY A 484 8.79 2.88 23.08
CA GLY A 484 9.56 2.53 24.27
C GLY A 484 10.97 3.10 24.25
N ALA A 485 11.64 3.10 23.09
CA ALA A 485 12.95 3.72 22.94
C ALA A 485 12.89 5.25 23.08
N VAL A 486 11.90 5.89 22.46
CA VAL A 486 11.69 7.34 22.53
C VAL A 486 11.32 7.78 23.95
N CYS A 487 10.49 7.02 24.66
CA CYS A 487 10.19 7.28 26.07
C CYS A 487 11.45 7.23 26.94
N LYS A 488 12.31 6.21 26.77
CA LYS A 488 13.59 6.15 27.50
C LYS A 488 14.47 7.36 27.25
N TYR A 489 14.51 7.86 26.01
CA TYR A 489 15.23 9.09 25.68
C TYR A 489 14.60 10.32 26.34
N TYR A 490 13.29 10.54 26.17
CA TYR A 490 12.62 11.74 26.67
C TYR A 490 12.75 11.90 28.19
N TRP A 491 12.63 10.79 28.93
CA TRP A 491 12.68 10.76 30.38
C TRP A 491 14.10 10.57 30.95
N SER A 492 15.13 10.70 30.11
CA SER A 492 16.54 10.73 30.52
C SER A 492 17.06 12.17 30.45
N ARG A 493 17.76 12.62 31.49
CA ARG A 493 18.30 13.99 31.54
C ARG A 493 19.65 14.09 30.84
N ASN A 494 20.49 13.07 31.02
CA ASN A 494 21.85 13.08 30.48
C ASN A 494 21.99 12.24 29.21
N HIS A 495 20.92 11.58 28.76
CA HIS A 495 20.92 10.65 27.63
C HIS A 495 22.09 9.65 27.71
N SER A 496 22.39 9.19 28.93
CA SER A 496 23.50 8.27 29.19
C SER A 496 23.06 6.82 29.00
N ALA A 497 24.02 5.92 28.77
CA ALA A 497 23.75 4.49 28.71
C ALA A 497 23.21 3.93 30.04
N ALA A 498 23.46 4.60 31.18
CA ALA A 498 22.93 4.22 32.48
C ALA A 498 21.43 4.55 32.61
N GLU A 499 20.99 5.68 32.07
CA GLU A 499 19.59 6.12 32.12
C GLU A 499 18.73 5.43 31.05
N MET A 500 19.22 5.33 29.81
CA MET A 500 18.45 4.76 28.68
C MET A 500 18.65 3.26 28.48
N GLY A 501 19.73 2.70 29.05
CA GLY A 501 20.25 1.38 28.71
C GLY A 501 21.15 1.41 27.47
N ARG A 502 22.10 0.46 27.37
CA ARG A 502 23.08 0.40 26.26
C ARG A 502 22.45 0.23 24.88
N PHE A 503 21.33 -0.48 24.80
CA PHE A 503 20.59 -0.72 23.55
C PHE A 503 19.10 -0.44 23.77
N PRO A 504 18.67 0.83 23.77
CA PRO A 504 17.31 1.22 24.14
C PRO A 504 16.25 0.61 23.20
N VAL A 505 16.54 0.56 21.89
CA VAL A 505 15.67 -0.03 20.86
C VAL A 505 15.49 -1.54 21.08
N ALA A 506 16.59 -2.29 21.21
CA ALA A 506 16.55 -3.73 21.40
C ALA A 506 15.86 -4.12 22.72
N SER A 507 16.13 -3.40 23.81
CA SER A 507 15.45 -3.61 25.08
C SER A 507 13.95 -3.31 24.98
N SER A 508 13.53 -2.28 24.25
CA SER A 508 12.11 -1.99 24.03
C SER A 508 11.41 -3.05 23.17
N PHE A 509 12.12 -3.59 22.16
CA PHE A 509 11.64 -4.71 21.36
C PHE A 509 11.43 -5.97 22.22
N GLN A 510 12.42 -6.32 23.05
CA GLN A 510 12.31 -7.46 23.96
C GLN A 510 11.16 -7.30 24.95
N ASN A 511 10.94 -6.09 25.47
CA ASN A 511 9.84 -5.80 26.37
C ASN A 511 8.46 -6.05 25.74
N CYS A 512 8.32 -5.88 24.41
CA CYS A 512 7.09 -6.19 23.70
C CYS A 512 6.71 -7.66 23.86
N PHE A 513 7.65 -8.59 23.69
CA PHE A 513 7.38 -10.03 23.83
C PHE A 513 7.38 -10.49 25.28
N ARG A 514 8.24 -9.92 26.12
CA ARG A 514 8.42 -10.37 27.51
C ARG A 514 7.29 -9.94 28.45
N TYR A 515 6.71 -8.76 28.23
CA TYR A 515 5.74 -8.16 29.16
C TYR A 515 4.42 -7.76 28.48
N HIS A 516 4.47 -7.26 27.25
CA HIS A 516 3.32 -6.54 26.67
C HIS A 516 2.62 -7.27 25.52
N PHE A 517 3.03 -8.49 25.18
CA PHE A 517 2.56 -9.16 23.97
C PHE A 517 1.03 -9.35 23.95
N GLY A 518 0.44 -9.70 25.10
CA GLY A 518 -1.02 -9.80 25.23
C GLY A 518 -1.74 -8.48 24.94
N SER A 519 -1.22 -7.35 25.45
CA SER A 519 -1.78 -6.02 25.22
C SER A 519 -1.69 -5.62 23.74
N LEU A 520 -0.57 -5.96 23.09
CA LEU A 520 -0.38 -5.73 21.66
C LEU A 520 -1.31 -6.60 20.81
N ALA A 521 -1.45 -7.88 21.17
CA ALA A 521 -2.35 -8.81 20.51
C ALA A 521 -3.82 -8.37 20.64
N PHE A 522 -4.22 -7.85 21.80
CA PHE A 522 -5.59 -7.36 22.01
C PHE A 522 -5.90 -6.10 21.18
N GLY A 523 -5.03 -5.10 21.19
CA GLY A 523 -5.21 -3.92 20.33
C GLY A 523 -5.21 -4.28 18.84
N ALA A 524 -4.33 -5.19 18.43
CA ALA A 524 -4.25 -5.71 17.07
C ALA A 524 -5.53 -6.46 16.66
N PHE A 525 -6.12 -7.23 17.58
CA PHE A 525 -7.38 -7.95 17.36
C PHE A 525 -8.53 -6.98 17.04
N LEU A 526 -8.67 -5.90 17.80
CA LEU A 526 -9.72 -4.89 17.56
C LEU A 526 -9.61 -4.28 16.17
N ILE A 527 -8.39 -3.98 15.72
CA ILE A 527 -8.15 -3.47 14.37
C ILE A 527 -8.50 -4.55 13.32
N ALA A 528 -8.05 -5.78 13.53
CA ALA A 528 -8.27 -6.89 12.60
C ALA A 528 -9.75 -7.24 12.41
N VAL A 529 -10.55 -7.21 13.49
CA VAL A 529 -12.01 -7.40 13.40
C VAL A 529 -12.65 -6.36 12.50
N VAL A 530 -12.33 -5.08 12.67
CA VAL A 530 -12.91 -4.02 11.83
C VAL A 530 -12.42 -4.14 10.38
N GLN A 531 -11.17 -4.50 10.16
CA GLN A 531 -10.63 -4.76 8.82
C GLN A 531 -11.32 -5.94 8.15
N PHE A 532 -11.59 -7.01 8.89
CA PHE A 532 -12.30 -8.18 8.38
C PHE A 532 -13.75 -7.86 8.05
N LEU A 533 -14.47 -7.13 8.92
CA LEU A 533 -15.83 -6.65 8.63
C LEU A 533 -15.88 -5.79 7.36
N ARG A 534 -14.87 -4.94 7.15
CA ARG A 534 -14.75 -4.14 5.93
C ARG A 534 -14.52 -5.01 4.70
N LEU A 535 -13.68 -6.05 4.79
CA LEU A 535 -13.44 -7.02 3.72
C LEU A 535 -14.72 -7.81 3.39
N VAL A 536 -15.45 -8.26 4.39
CA VAL A 536 -16.76 -8.93 4.23
C VAL A 536 -17.77 -7.99 3.56
N LEU A 537 -17.83 -6.72 3.97
CA LEU A 537 -18.70 -5.74 3.31
C LEU A 537 -18.32 -5.54 1.83
N MET A 538 -17.02 -5.48 1.50
CA MET A 538 -16.56 -5.38 0.10
C MET A 538 -16.95 -6.61 -0.72
N TYR A 539 -16.91 -7.81 -0.10
CA TYR A 539 -17.41 -9.04 -0.72
C TYR A 539 -18.92 -8.97 -0.99
N ILE A 540 -19.72 -8.58 0.01
CA ILE A 540 -21.17 -8.42 -0.11
C ILE A 540 -21.53 -7.33 -1.13
N ASP A 541 -20.80 -6.21 -1.17
CA ASP A 541 -20.99 -5.13 -2.16
C ASP A 541 -20.79 -5.64 -3.58
N LYS A 542 -19.78 -6.49 -3.80
CA LYS A 542 -19.55 -7.14 -5.08
C LYS A 542 -20.67 -8.13 -5.43
N GLN A 543 -21.10 -8.96 -4.48
CA GLN A 543 -22.14 -9.98 -4.69
C GLN A 543 -23.51 -9.35 -5.00
N THR A 544 -23.82 -8.20 -4.39
CA THR A 544 -25.14 -7.55 -4.49
C THR A 544 -25.24 -6.54 -5.64
N LYS A 545 -24.25 -6.46 -6.54
CA LYS A 545 -24.24 -5.47 -7.63
C LYS A 545 -25.50 -5.49 -8.50
N SER A 546 -26.06 -6.66 -8.80
CA SER A 546 -27.31 -6.77 -9.58
C SER A 546 -28.51 -6.16 -8.83
N LEU A 547 -28.60 -6.39 -7.53
CA LEU A 547 -29.65 -5.83 -6.67
C LEU A 547 -29.48 -4.31 -6.47
N GLN A 548 -28.24 -3.82 -6.45
CA GLN A 548 -27.96 -2.38 -6.36
C GLN A 548 -28.34 -1.60 -7.62
N GLN A 549 -28.39 -2.26 -8.78
CA GLN A 549 -28.85 -1.64 -10.03
C GLN A 549 -30.36 -1.44 -10.04
N SER A 550 -31.12 -2.33 -9.40
CA SER A 550 -32.57 -2.23 -9.30
C SER A 550 -33.06 -1.46 -8.06
N ASN A 551 -32.27 -1.41 -6.98
CA ASN A 551 -32.67 -0.78 -5.72
C ASN A 551 -31.66 0.27 -5.21
N LEU A 552 -32.04 1.55 -5.31
CA LEU A 552 -31.24 2.68 -4.84
C LEU A 552 -30.96 2.63 -3.33
N ALA A 553 -31.89 2.14 -2.52
CA ALA A 553 -31.72 2.09 -1.06
C ALA A 553 -30.57 1.16 -0.66
N ILE A 554 -30.46 -0.03 -1.29
CA ILE A 554 -29.35 -0.97 -1.07
C ILE A 554 -28.03 -0.31 -1.50
N LYS A 555 -28.01 0.34 -2.65
CA LYS A 555 -26.83 1.06 -3.16
C LYS A 555 -26.33 2.14 -2.19
N VAL A 556 -27.24 2.92 -1.62
CA VAL A 556 -26.91 3.95 -0.62
C VAL A 556 -26.46 3.30 0.70
N ALA A 557 -27.17 2.28 1.19
CA ALA A 557 -26.83 1.59 2.43
C ALA A 557 -25.41 1.00 2.41
N MET A 558 -25.01 0.33 1.31
CA MET A 558 -23.66 -0.22 1.17
C MET A 558 -22.56 0.85 1.22
N LYS A 559 -22.81 2.04 0.66
CA LYS A 559 -21.89 3.18 0.74
C LYS A 559 -21.80 3.76 2.15
N VAL A 560 -22.93 3.90 2.84
CA VAL A 560 -22.98 4.43 4.21
C VAL A 560 -22.26 3.49 5.18
N VAL A 561 -22.58 2.19 5.17
CA VAL A 561 -21.92 1.21 6.04
C VAL A 561 -20.42 1.12 5.73
N GLY A 562 -20.04 1.19 4.45
CA GLY A 562 -18.64 1.23 4.04
C GLY A 562 -17.88 2.44 4.59
N CYS A 563 -18.51 3.62 4.58
CA CYS A 563 -17.97 4.82 5.18
C CYS A 563 -17.83 4.68 6.71
N CYS A 564 -18.86 4.18 7.40
CA CYS A 564 -18.84 3.97 8.84
C CYS A 564 -17.74 2.99 9.28
N LEU A 565 -17.57 1.86 8.59
CA LEU A 565 -16.51 0.90 8.89
C LEU A 565 -15.12 1.47 8.60
N TRP A 566 -14.97 2.27 7.54
CA TRP A 566 -13.71 2.97 7.27
C TRP A 566 -13.37 3.97 8.40
N CYS A 567 -14.34 4.77 8.85
CA CYS A 567 -14.18 5.66 9.99
C CYS A 567 -13.85 4.90 11.28
N LEU A 568 -14.55 3.79 11.55
CA LEU A 568 -14.29 2.94 12.71
C LEU A 568 -12.86 2.37 12.68
N GLU A 569 -12.38 1.91 11.51
CA GLU A 569 -11.01 1.41 11.35
C GLU A 569 -10.00 2.51 11.71
N LYS A 570 -10.22 3.74 11.25
CA LYS A 570 -9.36 4.89 11.56
C LYS A 570 -9.39 5.25 13.04
N CYS A 571 -10.57 5.28 13.66
CA CYS A 571 -10.71 5.55 15.09
C CYS A 571 -10.00 4.51 15.95
N ILE A 572 -10.20 3.22 15.67
CA ILE A 572 -9.58 2.13 16.43
C ILE A 572 -8.06 2.12 16.24
N LYS A 573 -7.56 2.39 15.02
CA LYS A 573 -6.12 2.55 14.77
C LYS A 573 -5.54 3.74 15.55
N PHE A 574 -6.23 4.89 15.55
CA PHE A 574 -5.80 6.07 16.29
C PHE A 574 -5.73 5.80 17.80
N ILE A 575 -6.79 5.22 18.37
CA ILE A 575 -6.85 4.90 19.80
C ILE A 575 -5.76 3.88 20.16
N SER A 576 -5.61 2.81 19.37
CA SER A 576 -4.64 1.75 19.62
C SER A 576 -3.20 2.26 19.55
N LYS A 577 -2.86 3.11 18.56
CA LYS A 577 -1.53 3.73 18.44
C LYS A 577 -1.16 4.49 19.72
N ASN A 578 -2.08 5.32 20.22
CA ASN A 578 -1.86 6.08 21.44
C ASN A 578 -1.81 5.19 22.69
N ALA A 579 -2.63 4.13 22.75
CA ALA A 579 -2.57 3.14 23.81
C ALA A 579 -1.20 2.43 23.85
N TYR A 580 -0.66 2.03 22.70
CA TYR A 580 0.66 1.39 22.60
C TYR A 580 1.80 2.29 23.12
N ILE A 581 1.72 3.61 22.91
CA ILE A 581 2.66 4.57 23.51
C ILE A 581 2.60 4.50 25.04
N LEU A 582 1.40 4.48 25.62
CA LEU A 582 1.22 4.40 27.07
C LEU A 582 1.61 3.02 27.65
N VAL A 583 1.38 1.94 26.90
CA VAL A 583 1.87 0.59 27.25
C VAL A 583 3.40 0.62 27.32
N ALA A 584 4.08 1.21 26.33
CA ALA A 584 5.52 1.33 26.34
C ALA A 584 6.03 2.18 27.51
N MET A 585 5.42 3.34 27.73
CA MET A 585 5.79 4.31 28.77
C MET A 585 5.56 3.77 30.19
N LYS A 586 4.36 3.26 30.48
CA LYS A 586 3.89 2.91 31.84
C LYS A 586 3.79 1.42 32.12
N GLY A 587 3.83 0.55 31.11
CA GLY A 587 3.75 -0.89 31.29
C GLY A 587 2.41 -1.41 31.84
N ARG A 588 1.32 -0.69 31.56
CA ARG A 588 -0.06 -1.05 31.95
C ARG A 588 -0.75 -1.87 30.85
N SER A 589 -1.83 -2.57 31.18
CA SER A 589 -2.68 -3.27 30.21
C SER A 589 -3.22 -2.35 29.11
N PHE A 590 -3.70 -2.93 28.00
CA PHE A 590 -4.20 -2.16 26.86
C PHE A 590 -5.40 -1.28 27.22
N CYS A 591 -6.40 -1.80 27.96
CA CYS A 591 -7.59 -1.00 28.33
C CYS A 591 -7.20 0.20 29.22
N SER A 592 -6.33 -0.04 30.21
CA SER A 592 -5.85 1.01 31.12
C SER A 592 -5.08 2.09 30.36
N SER A 593 -4.14 1.67 29.50
CA SER A 593 -3.34 2.56 28.67
C SER A 593 -4.20 3.35 27.68
N THR A 594 -5.25 2.73 27.12
CA THR A 594 -6.23 3.39 26.24
C THR A 594 -6.97 4.50 26.97
N LYS A 595 -7.54 4.22 28.15
CA LYS A 595 -8.26 5.21 28.95
C LYS A 595 -7.36 6.41 29.28
N GLU A 596 -6.14 6.13 29.72
CA GLU A 596 -5.19 7.16 30.11
C GLU A 596 -4.71 8.00 28.91
N ALA A 597 -4.39 7.35 27.79
CA ALA A 597 -4.04 8.03 26.55
C ALA A 597 -5.18 8.95 26.07
N PHE A 598 -6.43 8.46 26.10
CA PHE A 598 -7.59 9.26 25.71
C PHE A 598 -7.77 10.50 26.60
N MET A 599 -7.68 10.33 27.92
CA MET A 599 -7.78 11.46 28.87
C MET A 599 -6.66 12.48 28.66
N LEU A 600 -5.43 12.02 28.41
CA LEU A 600 -4.27 12.89 28.16
C LEU A 600 -4.42 13.69 26.86
N ILE A 601 -4.91 13.03 25.80
CA ILE A 601 -5.18 13.65 24.50
C ILE A 601 -6.31 14.66 24.63
N PHE A 602 -7.43 14.30 25.28
CA PHE A 602 -8.57 15.19 25.42
C PHE A 602 -8.22 16.46 26.22
N ALA A 603 -7.45 16.31 27.30
CA ALA A 603 -6.94 17.44 28.08
C ALA A 603 -6.04 18.40 27.27
N ASN A 604 -5.47 17.92 26.15
CA ASN A 604 -4.57 18.69 25.29
C ASN A 604 -5.01 18.70 23.82
N MET A 605 -6.31 18.53 23.52
CA MET A 605 -6.77 18.15 22.18
C MET A 605 -6.32 19.12 21.08
N ALA A 606 -6.33 20.42 21.34
CA ALA A 606 -5.92 21.44 20.37
C ALA A 606 -4.42 21.35 20.04
N GLN A 607 -3.58 21.02 21.03
CA GLN A 607 -2.15 20.82 20.79
C GLN A 607 -1.91 19.53 20.02
N VAL A 608 -2.61 18.45 20.39
CA VAL A 608 -2.46 17.14 19.74
C VAL A 608 -2.94 17.20 18.29
N ALA A 609 -4.14 17.73 18.04
CA ALA A 609 -4.70 17.86 16.70
C ALA A 609 -3.79 18.69 15.79
N MET A 610 -3.31 19.84 16.26
CA MET A 610 -2.44 20.70 15.46
C MET A 610 -1.07 20.06 15.20
N THR A 611 -0.47 19.37 16.18
CA THR A 611 0.80 18.68 16.00
C THR A 611 0.65 17.56 14.97
N SER A 612 -0.41 16.75 15.09
CA SER A 612 -0.71 15.67 14.14
C SER A 612 -0.96 16.21 12.73
N THR A 613 -1.74 17.28 12.57
CA THR A 613 -1.98 17.91 11.25
C THR A 613 -0.69 18.38 10.58
N ILE A 614 0.20 19.06 11.33
CA ILE A 614 1.49 19.51 10.77
C ILE A 614 2.37 18.33 10.39
N VAL A 615 2.48 17.34 11.27
CA VAL A 615 3.31 16.15 11.03
C VAL A 615 2.84 15.40 9.79
N ASN A 616 1.53 15.13 9.67
CA ASN A 616 0.97 14.44 8.50
C ASN A 616 1.19 15.23 7.20
N LEU A 617 1.09 16.56 7.26
CA LEU A 617 1.31 17.42 6.10
C LEU A 617 2.77 17.42 5.67
N VAL A 618 3.69 17.58 6.62
CA VAL A 618 5.14 17.53 6.38
C VAL A 618 5.56 16.14 5.90
N ALA A 619 4.99 15.09 6.47
CA ALA A 619 5.19 13.70 6.05
C ALA A 619 4.77 13.49 4.59
N PHE A 620 3.57 13.97 4.20
CA PHE A 620 3.09 13.87 2.83
C PHE A 620 4.03 14.56 1.84
N VAL A 621 4.42 15.81 2.12
CA VAL A 621 5.36 16.56 1.28
C VAL A 621 6.72 15.88 1.19
N ALA A 622 7.23 15.35 2.31
CA ALA A 622 8.50 14.62 2.34
C ALA A 622 8.46 13.36 1.47
N VAL A 623 7.41 12.53 1.59
CA VAL A 623 7.28 11.31 0.78
C VAL A 623 7.13 11.64 -0.70
N VAL A 624 6.34 12.66 -1.08
CA VAL A 624 6.24 13.11 -2.47
C VAL A 624 7.59 13.57 -2.99
N ALA A 625 8.30 14.42 -2.25
CA ALA A 625 9.60 14.95 -2.66
C ALA A 625 10.66 13.84 -2.81
N ILE A 626 10.71 12.88 -1.88
CA ILE A 626 11.61 11.72 -1.97
C ILE A 626 11.27 10.87 -3.21
N SER A 627 9.99 10.60 -3.43
CA SER A 627 9.54 9.74 -4.54
C SER A 627 9.83 10.37 -5.90
N VAL A 628 9.50 11.65 -6.07
CA VAL A 628 9.76 12.41 -7.31
C VAL A 628 11.26 12.60 -7.52
N GLY A 629 12.01 12.91 -6.46
CA GLY A 629 13.46 13.05 -6.53
C GLY A 629 14.16 11.76 -6.97
N CYS A 630 13.77 10.61 -6.42
CA CYS A 630 14.27 9.31 -6.83
C CYS A 630 13.86 8.93 -8.26
N ALA A 631 12.61 9.20 -8.65
CA ALA A 631 12.14 8.92 -10.01
C ALA A 631 12.86 9.80 -11.06
N LEU A 632 13.08 11.08 -10.75
CA LEU A 632 13.85 11.98 -11.60
C LEU A 632 15.32 11.56 -11.67
N GLY A 633 15.93 11.20 -10.54
CA GLY A 633 17.30 10.70 -10.52
C GLY A 633 17.48 9.43 -11.36
N LEU A 634 16.49 8.52 -11.32
CA LEU A 634 16.48 7.32 -12.15
C LEU A 634 16.29 7.68 -13.63
N PHE A 635 15.36 8.59 -13.95
CA PHE A 635 15.15 9.06 -15.32
C PHE A 635 16.45 9.63 -15.92
N LEU A 636 17.10 10.57 -15.22
CA LEU A 636 18.35 11.18 -15.66
C LEU A 636 19.46 10.14 -15.82
N TYR A 637 19.55 9.16 -14.91
CA TYR A 637 20.53 8.09 -15.01
C TYR A 637 20.31 7.20 -16.24
N LEU A 638 19.08 6.79 -16.51
CA LEU A 638 18.76 5.93 -17.66
C LEU A 638 18.93 6.66 -18.99
N ASP A 639 18.55 7.94 -19.04
CA ASP A 639 18.65 8.79 -20.23
C ASP A 639 20.11 9.07 -20.63
N HIS A 640 21.00 9.31 -19.66
CA HIS A 640 22.41 9.63 -19.94
C HIS A 640 23.28 8.38 -20.16
N ASN A 641 22.82 7.20 -19.77
CA ASN A 641 23.61 5.98 -19.85
C ASN A 641 23.37 5.25 -21.19
N MET A 642 24.40 5.29 -22.04
CA MET A 642 24.39 4.72 -23.41
C MET A 642 24.11 3.22 -23.48
N ASP A 643 24.20 2.47 -22.37
CA ASP A 643 23.75 1.08 -22.36
C ASP A 643 22.24 0.93 -22.54
N PHE A 644 21.44 1.92 -22.13
CA PHE A 644 19.98 1.90 -22.18
C PHE A 644 19.38 2.68 -23.35
N ALA A 645 20.19 3.49 -24.03
CA ALA A 645 19.82 4.22 -25.24
C ALA A 645 19.60 3.27 -26.43
N THR A 646 19.02 3.79 -27.51
CA THR A 646 18.81 3.07 -28.78
C THR A 646 20.14 2.51 -29.32
N GLY A 647 20.20 1.19 -29.57
CA GLY A 647 21.45 0.50 -29.96
C GLY A 647 22.39 0.13 -28.80
N GLY A 648 21.97 0.37 -27.55
CA GLY A 648 22.67 -0.01 -26.33
C GLY A 648 22.60 -1.52 -26.02
N SER A 649 23.46 -2.00 -25.12
CA SER A 649 23.46 -3.43 -24.71
C SER A 649 22.18 -3.84 -23.96
N LYS A 650 21.47 -2.85 -23.39
CA LYS A 650 20.25 -2.96 -22.60
C LYS A 650 19.20 -1.94 -23.09
N GLU A 651 19.09 -1.75 -24.40
CA GLU A 651 18.12 -0.83 -25.02
C GLU A 651 16.71 -1.02 -24.43
N LEU A 652 16.07 0.10 -24.05
CA LEU A 652 14.74 0.11 -23.44
C LEU A 652 13.66 0.47 -24.48
N ASN A 653 12.47 -0.13 -24.35
CA ASN A 653 11.31 0.27 -25.16
C ASN A 653 10.72 1.59 -24.65
N SER A 654 10.76 1.81 -23.34
CA SER A 654 10.32 3.06 -22.70
C SER A 654 11.06 3.32 -21.39
N LEU A 655 11.40 4.58 -21.14
CA LEU A 655 12.01 5.04 -19.88
C LEU A 655 10.99 5.17 -18.75
N PHE A 656 9.70 5.35 -19.06
CA PHE A 656 8.67 5.65 -18.07
C PHE A 656 8.34 4.49 -17.13
N PRO A 657 8.15 3.22 -17.57
CA PRO A 657 7.77 2.14 -16.68
C PRO A 657 8.80 1.89 -15.56
N PRO A 658 10.12 1.81 -15.83
CA PRO A 658 11.12 1.75 -14.76
C PRO A 658 11.05 2.93 -13.79
N CYS A 659 10.83 4.16 -14.28
CA CYS A 659 10.73 5.36 -13.44
C CYS A 659 9.48 5.36 -12.57
N ILE A 660 8.33 4.90 -13.08
CA ILE A 660 7.08 4.77 -12.32
C ILE A 660 7.25 3.73 -11.21
N ILE A 661 7.82 2.57 -11.53
CA ILE A 661 8.06 1.51 -10.53
C ILE A 661 9.08 1.97 -9.50
N GLY A 662 10.15 2.64 -9.93
CA GLY A 662 11.12 3.28 -9.04
C GLY A 662 10.47 4.32 -8.12
N GLY A 663 9.59 5.16 -8.65
CA GLY A 663 8.81 6.12 -7.87
C GLY A 663 7.90 5.47 -6.84
N ILE A 664 7.21 4.37 -7.20
CA ILE A 664 6.37 3.58 -6.27
C ILE A 664 7.23 2.93 -5.17
N LEU A 665 8.39 2.38 -5.54
CA LEU A 665 9.35 1.83 -4.58
C LEU A 665 9.84 2.90 -3.61
N ALA A 666 10.27 4.06 -4.11
CA ALA A 666 10.71 5.19 -3.31
C ALA A 666 9.59 5.73 -2.41
N TRP A 667 8.34 5.74 -2.88
CA TRP A 667 7.17 6.08 -2.08
C TRP A 667 7.00 5.13 -0.90
N PHE A 668 7.08 3.82 -1.13
CA PHE A 668 6.93 2.82 -0.06
C PHE A 668 8.06 2.88 0.96
N VAL A 669 9.31 2.97 0.51
CA VAL A 669 10.49 3.07 1.39
C VAL A 669 10.46 4.40 2.16
N GLY A 670 10.21 5.51 1.47
CA GLY A 670 10.06 6.84 2.09
C GLY A 670 8.93 6.90 3.10
N SER A 671 7.76 6.31 2.81
CA SER A 671 6.62 6.25 3.74
C SER A 671 6.96 5.45 5.00
N SER A 672 7.68 4.33 4.85
CA SER A 672 8.10 3.49 5.98
C SER A 672 9.04 4.24 6.92
N PHE A 673 9.98 5.00 6.35
CA PHE A 673 10.91 5.85 7.09
C PHE A 673 10.19 7.00 7.80
N ILE A 674 9.35 7.75 7.08
CA ILE A 674 8.59 8.87 7.64
C ILE A 674 7.63 8.38 8.72
N GLY A 675 7.08 7.18 8.61
CA GLY A 675 6.27 6.56 9.66
C GLY A 675 7.01 6.40 11.02
N VAL A 676 8.32 6.15 11.03
CA VAL A 676 9.13 6.16 12.28
C VAL A 676 9.17 7.56 12.86
N TYR A 677 9.37 8.56 12.02
CA TYR A 677 9.40 9.94 12.43
C TYR A 677 8.06 10.39 13.01
N GLU A 678 6.93 10.05 12.38
CA GLU A 678 5.59 10.30 12.92
C GLU A 678 5.39 9.65 14.29
N MET A 679 5.79 8.38 14.42
CA MET A 679 5.69 7.63 15.68
C MET A 679 6.56 8.26 16.79
N CYS A 680 7.74 8.78 16.44
CA CYS A 680 8.60 9.51 17.36
C CYS A 680 7.94 10.82 17.82
N VAL A 681 7.40 11.61 16.89
CA VAL A 681 6.73 12.88 17.22
C VAL A 681 5.53 12.65 18.14
N ASP A 682 4.69 11.66 17.84
CA ASP A 682 3.53 11.33 18.69
C ASP A 682 3.98 10.87 20.09
N THR A 683 5.04 10.07 20.17
CA THR A 683 5.57 9.63 21.45
C THR A 683 6.10 10.80 22.28
N ILE A 684 6.89 11.70 21.67
CA ILE A 684 7.39 12.91 22.34
C ILE A 684 6.23 13.80 22.78
N LEU A 685 5.19 13.97 21.96
CA LEU A 685 4.00 14.74 22.29
C LEU A 685 3.27 14.17 23.52
N LEU A 686 3.06 12.86 23.58
CA LEU A 686 2.41 12.23 24.74
C LEU A 686 3.31 12.30 25.98
N CYS A 687 4.63 12.11 25.84
CA CYS A 687 5.57 12.30 26.95
C CYS A 687 5.55 13.75 27.46
N PHE A 688 5.50 14.73 26.56
CA PHE A 688 5.37 16.15 26.90
C PHE A 688 4.07 16.48 27.61
N CYS A 689 2.94 15.94 27.15
CA CYS A 689 1.66 16.12 27.84
C CYS A 689 1.69 15.51 29.24
N GLU A 690 2.33 14.35 29.40
CA GLU A 690 2.45 13.67 30.68
C GLU A 690 3.42 14.37 31.63
N ASP A 691 4.60 14.80 31.16
CA ASP A 691 5.58 15.60 31.91
C ASP A 691 4.93 16.88 32.45
N ARG A 692 4.16 17.58 31.61
CA ARG A 692 3.41 18.76 32.04
C ARG A 692 2.31 18.47 33.04
N ARG A 693 1.80 17.24 33.09
CA ARG A 693 0.76 16.82 34.03
C ARG A 693 1.38 16.49 35.39
N ILE A 694 2.48 15.73 35.42
CA ILE A 694 3.11 15.25 36.66
C ILE A 694 4.02 16.30 37.30
N ASN A 695 4.76 17.08 36.52
CA ASN A 695 5.75 18.05 37.01
C ASN A 695 5.22 19.49 37.07
N LYS A 696 3.89 19.66 37.01
CA LYS A 696 3.26 20.98 37.06
C LYS A 696 3.56 21.71 38.37
N GLU A 697 3.57 20.99 39.48
CA GLU A 697 3.76 21.53 40.82
C GLU A 697 5.24 21.75 41.14
N SER A 698 6.11 20.79 40.77
CA SER A 698 7.56 20.90 40.99
C SER A 698 8.23 21.93 40.08
N GLY A 699 7.67 22.18 38.89
CA GLY A 699 8.28 23.00 37.84
C GLY A 699 9.54 22.37 37.21
N GLN A 700 9.92 21.16 37.64
CA GLN A 700 11.09 20.44 37.14
C GLN A 700 10.68 19.50 36.01
N TYR A 701 10.60 20.04 34.81
CA TYR A 701 10.24 19.29 33.61
C TYR A 701 11.43 18.49 33.04
N TYR A 702 11.12 17.38 32.38
CA TYR A 702 12.08 16.58 31.60
C TYR A 702 12.25 17.09 30.17
N MET A 703 11.30 17.89 29.67
CA MET A 703 11.42 18.54 28.36
C MET A 703 12.73 19.33 28.22
N SER A 704 13.32 19.33 27.03
CA SER A 704 14.55 20.08 26.77
C SER A 704 14.38 21.58 27.02
N ALA A 705 15.45 22.26 27.42
CA ALA A 705 15.45 23.70 27.67
C ALA A 705 14.93 24.51 26.47
N GLU A 706 15.16 24.02 25.25
CA GLU A 706 14.64 24.63 24.04
C GLU A 706 13.11 24.46 23.92
N LEU A 707 12.58 23.25 24.14
CA LEU A 707 11.14 23.01 24.14
C LEU A 707 10.45 23.82 25.25
N GLN A 708 11.09 23.91 26.42
CA GLN A 708 10.63 24.78 27.51
C GLN A 708 10.60 26.26 27.11
N ALA A 709 11.63 26.74 26.40
CA ALA A 709 11.65 28.12 25.90
C ALA A 709 10.47 28.42 24.95
N PHE A 710 10.03 27.46 24.12
CA PHE A 710 8.82 27.61 23.30
C PHE A 710 7.55 27.71 24.14
N VAL A 711 7.45 26.97 25.25
CA VAL A 711 6.34 27.05 26.19
C VAL A 711 6.34 28.40 26.92
N ASP A 712 7.50 28.82 27.43
CA ASP A 712 7.65 30.04 28.24
C ASP A 712 7.46 31.31 27.43
N LYS A 713 7.97 31.36 26.18
CA LYS A 713 7.76 32.48 25.25
C LYS A 713 6.26 32.73 25.02
N ASN A 714 5.47 31.67 24.94
CA ASN A 714 4.02 31.75 24.79
C ASN A 714 3.31 32.19 26.08
N THR A 715 3.80 31.76 27.25
CA THR A 715 3.25 32.15 28.57
C THR A 715 3.54 33.62 28.89
N LYS A 716 4.78 34.11 28.63
CA LYS A 716 5.17 35.51 28.81
C LYS A 716 4.37 36.45 27.89
N LYS A 717 4.15 36.07 26.63
CA LYS A 717 3.28 36.82 25.71
C LYS A 717 1.83 36.90 26.22
N LYS A 718 1.31 35.84 26.84
CA LYS A 718 -0.04 35.84 27.45
C LYS A 718 -0.16 36.77 28.66
N LYS A 719 0.86 36.86 29.52
CA LYS A 719 0.90 37.80 30.65
C LYS A 719 0.96 39.26 30.19
N LYS A 720 1.81 39.59 29.18
CA LYS A 720 1.87 40.95 28.60
C LYS A 720 0.55 41.37 27.94
N THR A 721 -0.12 40.49 27.19
CA THR A 721 -1.41 40.82 26.56
C THR A 721 -2.55 41.00 27.58
N LYS A 722 -2.49 40.33 28.74
CA LYS A 722 -3.46 40.54 29.82
C LYS A 722 -3.19 41.81 30.64
N GLY A 723 -1.93 42.13 30.93
CA GLY A 723 -1.58 43.37 31.63
C GLY A 723 -1.96 44.64 30.83
N VAL A 724 -1.84 44.61 29.50
CA VAL A 724 -2.23 45.74 28.64
C VAL A 724 -3.75 45.83 28.44
N ALA A 725 -4.50 44.75 28.65
CA ALA A 725 -5.97 44.77 28.57
C ALA A 725 -6.65 45.28 29.87
N ASP A 726 -5.94 45.25 31.00
CA ASP A 726 -6.42 45.78 32.29
C ASP A 726 -6.07 47.27 32.51
N GLU A 727 -5.11 47.83 31.75
CA GLU A 727 -4.75 49.26 31.81
C GLU A 727 -5.62 50.15 30.89
N GLY A 728 -6.64 49.60 30.24
CA GLY A 728 -7.51 50.30 29.28
C GLY A 728 -8.74 51.00 29.87
N GLY A 729 -8.94 51.02 31.18
CA GLY A 729 -10.12 51.67 31.75
C GLY A 729 -10.11 51.81 33.26
N ASN A 730 -9.48 52.87 33.78
CA ASN A 730 -10.15 53.84 34.65
C ASN A 730 -9.17 54.99 34.92
N ASN A 731 -9.36 56.12 34.26
CA ASN A 731 -8.74 57.37 34.68
C ASN A 731 -9.65 57.97 35.76
N LYS A 732 -9.36 57.70 37.02
CA LYS A 732 -9.88 58.49 38.15
C LYS A 732 -8.74 58.81 39.11
N THR A 733 -8.62 60.12 39.30
CA THR A 733 -7.69 60.88 40.11
C THR A 733 -7.79 60.64 41.62
N ALA A 734 -6.60 60.61 42.25
CA ALA A 734 -6.19 61.12 43.57
C ALA A 734 -6.61 60.36 44.85
N PRO A 735 -5.91 60.55 46.01
CA PRO A 735 -4.67 61.31 46.28
C PRO A 735 -3.55 60.50 46.97
N ASP A 736 -2.38 61.15 47.11
CA ASP A 736 -1.24 60.74 47.94
C ASP A 736 -1.60 60.37 49.39
N GLU A 737 -0.95 59.33 49.95
CA GLU A 737 -0.51 59.34 51.35
C GLU A 737 0.61 58.30 51.67
N LEU A 738 1.77 58.88 52.02
CA LEU A 738 2.84 58.57 53.00
C LEU A 738 3.32 57.12 53.33
N PRO A 739 4.65 56.93 53.54
CA PRO A 739 5.25 55.66 53.94
C PRO A 739 5.16 55.41 55.45
N VAL A 740 4.90 54.16 55.86
CA VAL A 740 4.94 53.71 57.27
C VAL A 740 6.27 52.99 57.57
N ASN A 741 6.82 53.28 58.76
CA ASN A 741 8.14 52.88 59.24
C ASN A 741 8.22 51.43 59.78
N ALA A 742 9.47 51.01 60.04
CA ALA A 742 9.89 49.64 60.29
C ALA A 742 9.77 49.13 61.75
N ASP A 743 8.82 49.59 62.57
CA ASP A 743 8.69 49.13 63.98
C ASP A 743 7.34 48.54 64.39
N GLY A 744 6.36 48.40 63.48
CA GLY A 744 5.27 47.44 63.66
C GLY A 744 4.25 47.73 64.76
N SER A 745 3.83 48.99 64.95
CA SER A 745 2.61 49.32 65.70
C SER A 745 1.50 49.90 64.81
N VAL A 746 0.26 49.50 65.10
CA VAL A 746 -0.98 49.99 64.47
C VAL A 746 -1.60 51.02 65.39
N ASP A 747 -1.89 52.22 64.89
CA ASP A 747 -2.80 53.17 65.54
C ASP A 747 -4.10 53.29 64.73
N VAL A 748 -5.18 53.43 65.51
CA VAL A 748 -6.61 53.13 65.27
C VAL A 748 -7.27 53.81 64.08
#